data_AF-A0A150NHR2-F1
#
_entry.id   AF-A0A150NHR2-F1
#
_cell.length_a   1.000
_cell.length_b   1.000
_cell.length_c   1.000
_cell.angle_alpha   90.00
_cell.angle_beta   90.00
_cell.angle_gamma   90.00
#
_symmetry.space_group_name_H-M   'P 1'
#
loop_
_entity.id
_entity.type
_entity.pdbx_description
1 polymer ?
#
loop_
_entity_poly.entity_id
_entity_poly.type
_entity_poly.pdbx_seq_one_letter_code
_entity_poly.pdbx_strand_id
1 'polypeptide(L)'
;MIDGKRLLFSLTIVSYALTLVSGIVYLFNNNNVSLLSTLLFLLVSSLIACWNDIKYYLIHFIFFLTIFVFLVSRPTIDYFRDGALDTYHPIAYRFAFIVVMVSILGLTAGGLLARYFIARKKIQVPKIGSSLKEVYIKRLRFVSLGVFLLTYPFYFIRLFERLLYRLQTSYYAYYANFESKLPYFTYILSTFTVYAMCMYLATKPKKLQATAVLVSFIAANTIHLAIGTRNPFILSILFAFVYYFMREQTEKGKWIGFKEKLAIFVGSPILMLAMGILNYVRDNVQVSHTGFWDILLDFIYKQGTSFGVLARGFLFNSSLPYRDLRNFTFGPVIDYFARGSLGAIFGGKAFEHTTNSVELAIDSNSYAHNLSYLVLNKEYLKGHGIGSSYIMELYTDYGMIGVFLLSLLLGMLFIAMLQVAYRSRTILFALSLLILNNLFFMPRSSFSESFFNLFTMQFWGIVLVIIFVAKMLTKENQYLLNKGEKIMFEHYSVADLFANLYKKRKANILALIALFALIAVPFTIKAVKNKNTVKDTTSYSTYISYKITPPEDSAKTILNHQIGGYSDFYGKLIDGNLNGAYLFNDVEPSELKKIASELDTTETTLKNSTSDYWWKKLTVYYMIDDAGVGVKILTPSKNANDLLERKIDGLIEKFKHTYANVKIEKLETINSKELNANGETALGLNVKNLILRLAVIGVVCVILVVMGNVLIYLFNPTINRAGDFSQYQIDFVTEITTIANLADILSYKNAGQELTIVSSNKAILDKLKQNQEALKGMHFVDLQDVSSLLERDTVLFVEEYGVTRYKKFEQSLQILRNLNRSILGVATFKL
;
A
#
# COMPACT_ATOMS: atom_id res chain seq x y z
N MET A 1 -7.55 39.85 21.35
CA MET A 1 -7.01 39.16 20.17
C MET A 1 -7.33 37.69 20.26
N ILE A 2 -8.21 37.17 19.40
CA ILE A 2 -8.53 35.74 19.35
C ILE A 2 -7.28 35.03 18.80
N ASP A 3 -6.70 34.13 19.59
CA ASP A 3 -5.58 33.28 19.15
C ASP A 3 -6.05 32.45 17.94
N GLY A 4 -5.43 32.67 16.77
CA GLY A 4 -5.85 32.04 15.51
C GLY A 4 -5.90 30.51 15.57
N LYS A 5 -5.13 29.88 16.47
CA LYS A 5 -5.21 28.43 16.71
C LYS A 5 -6.50 28.02 17.42
N ARG A 6 -6.99 28.83 18.37
CA ARG A 6 -8.26 28.56 19.06
C ARG A 6 -9.43 28.71 18.09
N LEU A 7 -9.39 29.72 17.21
CA LEU A 7 -10.40 29.92 16.18
C LEU A 7 -10.47 28.74 15.20
N LEU A 8 -9.33 28.24 14.71
CA LEU A 8 -9.28 27.10 13.80
C LEU A 8 -9.77 25.79 14.46
N PHE A 9 -9.42 25.60 15.74
CA PHE A 9 -9.88 24.46 16.52
C PHE A 9 -11.41 24.50 16.73
N SER A 10 -11.97 25.65 17.09
CA SER A 10 -13.42 25.84 17.18
C SER A 10 -14.12 25.60 15.83
N LEU A 11 -13.55 26.09 14.73
CA LEU A 11 -14.06 25.84 13.37
C LEU A 11 -14.07 24.34 13.04
N THR A 12 -13.06 23.59 13.50
CA THR A 12 -12.98 22.14 13.30
C THR A 12 -14.13 21.42 14.02
N ILE A 13 -14.39 21.78 15.28
CA ILE A 13 -15.49 21.19 16.07
C ILE A 13 -16.84 21.48 15.41
N VAL A 14 -17.09 22.74 15.02
CA VAL A 14 -18.33 23.14 14.33
C VAL A 14 -18.50 22.37 13.02
N SER A 15 -17.44 22.22 12.24
CA SER A 15 -17.49 21.48 10.96
C SER A 15 -17.86 20.01 11.16
N TYR A 16 -17.29 19.33 12.16
CA TYR A 16 -17.68 17.95 12.48
C TYR A 16 -19.11 17.85 13.03
N ALA A 17 -19.57 18.83 13.82
CA ALA A 17 -20.95 18.88 14.28
C ALA A 17 -21.93 18.99 13.09
N LEU A 18 -21.64 19.86 12.12
CA LEU A 18 -22.41 19.97 10.87
C LEU A 18 -22.41 18.66 10.06
N THR A 19 -21.27 17.98 10.00
CA THR A 19 -21.16 16.66 9.35
C THR A 19 -22.09 15.64 10.01
N LEU A 20 -22.14 15.61 11.35
CA LEU A 20 -23.05 14.72 12.11
C LEU A 20 -24.52 15.05 11.85
N VAL A 21 -24.89 16.34 11.86
CA VAL A 21 -26.26 16.77 11.54
C VAL A 21 -26.64 16.34 10.12
N SER A 22 -25.76 16.56 9.14
CA SER A 22 -25.98 16.10 7.75
C SER A 22 -26.15 14.58 7.65
N GLY A 23 -25.37 13.81 8.41
CA GLY A 23 -25.50 12.35 8.48
C GLY A 23 -26.83 11.91 9.09
N ILE A 24 -27.31 12.60 10.12
CA ILE A 24 -28.63 12.33 10.72
C ILE A 24 -29.74 12.61 9.69
N VAL A 25 -29.66 13.74 8.97
CA VAL A 25 -30.62 14.07 7.89
C VAL A 25 -30.66 12.99 6.81
N TYR A 26 -29.50 12.44 6.43
CA TYR A 26 -29.43 11.33 5.47
C TYR A 26 -30.17 10.08 5.98
N LEU A 27 -30.06 9.75 7.26
CA LEU A 27 -30.76 8.58 7.83
C LEU A 27 -32.28 8.71 7.74
N PHE A 28 -32.83 9.93 7.79
CA PHE A 28 -34.27 10.18 7.63
C PHE A 28 -34.71 10.21 6.15
N ASN A 29 -33.91 10.81 5.27
CA ASN A 29 -34.32 11.04 3.88
C ASN A 29 -33.89 9.92 2.90
N ASN A 30 -32.87 9.14 3.26
CA ASN A 30 -32.25 8.07 2.44
C ASN A 30 -31.87 8.50 1.00
N ASN A 31 -31.64 9.80 0.77
CA ASN A 31 -31.33 10.38 -0.54
C ASN A 31 -29.81 10.44 -0.77
N ASN A 32 -29.37 10.04 -1.98
CA ASN A 32 -27.97 10.09 -2.41
C ASN A 32 -27.38 11.52 -2.39
N VAL A 33 -28.18 12.56 -2.64
CA VAL A 33 -27.72 13.95 -2.56
C VAL A 33 -27.34 14.33 -1.13
N SER A 34 -28.17 13.95 -0.14
CA SER A 34 -27.87 14.18 1.28
C SER A 34 -26.63 13.39 1.74
N LEU A 35 -26.43 12.19 1.17
CA LEU A 35 -25.22 11.39 1.41
C LEU A 35 -23.96 12.04 0.81
N LEU A 36 -24.04 12.59 -0.42
CA LEU A 36 -22.96 13.35 -1.03
C LEU A 36 -22.61 14.59 -0.21
N SER A 37 -23.60 15.36 0.25
CA SER A 37 -23.39 16.51 1.14
C SER A 37 -22.68 16.09 2.44
N THR A 38 -23.07 14.97 3.04
CA THR A 38 -22.42 14.43 4.23
C THR A 38 -20.96 14.06 3.95
N LEU A 39 -20.66 13.48 2.78
CA LEU A 39 -19.29 13.14 2.38
C LEU A 39 -18.43 14.40 2.20
N LEU A 40 -18.97 15.43 1.57
CA LEU A 40 -18.30 16.71 1.37
C LEU A 40 -18.02 17.40 2.71
N PHE A 41 -19.00 17.43 3.63
CA PHE A 41 -18.78 17.97 4.97
C PHE A 41 -17.70 17.20 5.72
N LEU A 42 -17.74 15.86 5.72
CA LEU A 42 -16.72 15.03 6.36
C LEU A 42 -15.31 15.32 5.83
N LEU A 43 -15.19 15.45 4.50
CA LEU A 43 -13.94 15.77 3.84
C LEU A 43 -13.43 17.16 4.23
N VAL A 44 -14.29 18.17 4.21
CA VAL A 44 -13.96 19.55 4.62
C VAL A 44 -13.55 19.58 6.10
N SER A 45 -14.27 18.90 6.99
CA SER A 45 -13.91 18.79 8.40
C SER A 45 -12.53 18.16 8.58
N SER A 46 -12.23 17.11 7.82
CA SER A 46 -10.94 16.41 7.86
C SER A 46 -9.79 17.28 7.34
N LEU A 47 -10.03 18.11 6.31
CA LEU A 47 -9.07 19.08 5.80
C LEU A 47 -8.78 20.20 6.81
N ILE A 48 -9.82 20.77 7.43
CA ILE A 48 -9.67 21.80 8.48
C ILE A 48 -8.94 21.21 9.69
N ALA A 49 -9.26 19.98 10.08
CA ALA A 49 -8.59 19.27 11.16
C ALA A 49 -7.09 19.09 10.90
N CYS A 50 -6.71 18.72 9.68
CA CYS A 50 -5.30 18.62 9.28
C CYS A 50 -4.58 19.97 9.33
N TRP A 51 -5.27 21.06 9.02
CA TRP A 51 -4.69 22.41 9.00
C TRP A 51 -4.29 22.89 10.41
N ASN A 52 -4.98 22.45 11.47
CA ASN A 52 -4.63 22.79 12.86
C ASN A 52 -3.16 22.46 13.19
N ASP A 53 -2.63 21.36 12.64
CA ASP A 53 -1.28 20.88 12.93
C ASP A 53 -0.61 20.36 11.64
N ILE A 54 -0.63 21.20 10.59
CA ILE A 54 -0.20 20.86 9.22
C ILE A 54 1.21 20.27 9.16
N LYS A 55 2.08 20.61 10.11
CA LYS A 55 3.42 20.03 10.25
C LYS A 55 3.40 18.50 10.33
N TYR A 56 2.39 17.92 10.98
CA TYR A 56 2.24 16.47 11.14
C TYR A 56 1.21 15.87 10.19
N TYR A 57 0.28 16.68 9.68
CA TYR A 57 -0.81 16.20 8.83
C TYR A 57 -0.68 16.59 7.35
N LEU A 58 0.46 17.12 6.88
CA LEU A 58 0.62 17.50 5.47
C LEU A 58 0.28 16.37 4.49
N ILE A 59 0.79 15.16 4.73
CA ILE A 59 0.52 14.02 3.85
C ILE A 59 -0.98 13.68 3.87
N HIS A 60 -1.63 13.71 5.04
CA HIS A 60 -3.09 13.54 5.14
C HIS A 60 -3.84 14.61 4.34
N PHE A 61 -3.45 15.87 4.50
CA PHE A 61 -4.09 17.00 3.83
C PHE A 61 -4.06 16.83 2.30
N ILE A 62 -2.89 16.55 1.73
CA ILE A 62 -2.76 16.33 0.29
C ILE A 62 -3.51 15.06 -0.13
N PHE A 63 -3.46 13.99 0.68
CA PHE A 63 -4.16 12.75 0.36
C PHE A 63 -5.69 12.94 0.33
N PHE A 64 -6.27 13.71 1.26
CA PHE A 64 -7.69 14.08 1.22
C PHE A 64 -8.03 14.93 -0.01
N LEU A 65 -7.17 15.87 -0.42
CA LEU A 65 -7.34 16.58 -1.68
C LEU A 65 -7.34 15.63 -2.89
N THR A 66 -6.49 14.60 -2.90
CA THR A 66 -6.49 13.61 -3.98
C THR A 66 -7.72 12.70 -3.97
N ILE A 67 -8.25 12.34 -2.79
CA ILE A 67 -9.54 11.65 -2.68
C ILE A 67 -10.64 12.51 -3.29
N PHE A 68 -10.67 13.81 -2.99
CA PHE A 68 -11.63 14.71 -3.62
C PHE A 68 -11.49 14.72 -5.13
N VAL A 69 -10.29 15.04 -5.64
CA VAL A 69 -10.03 15.20 -7.07
C VAL A 69 -10.35 13.92 -7.87
N PHE A 70 -10.05 12.74 -7.33
CA PHE A 70 -10.19 11.49 -8.08
C PHE A 70 -11.50 10.73 -7.83
N LEU A 71 -12.08 10.84 -6.63
CA LEU A 71 -13.22 10.01 -6.22
C LEU A 71 -14.48 10.79 -5.88
N VAL A 72 -14.43 12.11 -5.69
CA VAL A 72 -15.62 12.88 -5.26
C VAL A 72 -15.98 14.02 -6.22
N SER A 73 -14.99 14.55 -6.95
CA SER A 73 -15.15 15.71 -7.82
C SER A 73 -16.21 15.51 -8.91
N ARG A 74 -16.21 14.37 -9.60
CA ARG A 74 -17.15 14.06 -10.69
C ARG A 74 -18.62 14.08 -10.24
N PRO A 75 -19.05 13.25 -9.26
CA PRO A 75 -20.44 13.31 -8.77
C PRO A 75 -20.81 14.67 -8.16
N THR A 76 -19.84 15.38 -7.59
CA THR A 76 -20.08 16.76 -7.10
C THR A 76 -20.42 17.70 -8.26
N ILE A 77 -19.63 17.66 -9.33
CA ILE A 77 -19.83 18.51 -10.51
C ILE A 77 -21.10 18.11 -11.26
N ASP A 78 -21.37 16.81 -11.44
CA ASP A 78 -22.62 16.31 -12.05
C ASP A 78 -23.83 16.92 -11.32
N TYR A 79 -23.86 16.84 -9.99
CA TYR A 79 -24.95 17.43 -9.20
C TYR A 79 -25.06 18.95 -9.35
N PHE A 80 -23.95 19.69 -9.32
CA PHE A 80 -23.99 21.15 -9.45
C PHE A 80 -24.31 21.64 -10.86
N ARG A 81 -24.00 20.86 -11.90
CA ARG A 81 -24.27 21.20 -13.30
C ARG A 81 -25.69 20.79 -13.72
N ASP A 82 -26.07 19.56 -13.42
CA ASP A 82 -27.27 18.92 -13.98
C ASP A 82 -28.40 18.81 -12.95
N GLY A 83 -28.13 19.10 -11.68
CA GLY A 83 -29.11 19.03 -10.58
C GLY A 83 -29.44 17.60 -10.11
N ALA A 84 -28.82 16.58 -10.72
CA ALA A 84 -29.12 15.17 -10.48
C ALA A 84 -27.85 14.28 -10.47
N LEU A 85 -28.00 13.04 -10.00
CA LEU A 85 -26.93 12.04 -9.91
C LEU A 85 -27.31 10.82 -10.76
N ASP A 86 -27.25 10.99 -12.09
CA ASP A 86 -27.84 10.03 -13.03
C ASP A 86 -26.79 9.21 -13.81
N THR A 87 -25.49 9.48 -13.64
CA THR A 87 -24.42 8.78 -14.38
C THR A 87 -24.26 7.30 -14.00
N TYR A 88 -24.64 6.93 -12.77
CA TYR A 88 -24.53 5.56 -12.26
C TYR A 88 -25.81 5.15 -11.53
N HIS A 89 -26.00 3.84 -11.35
CA HIS A 89 -27.16 3.33 -10.61
C HIS A 89 -27.20 3.90 -9.17
N PRO A 90 -28.37 4.29 -8.62
CA PRO A 90 -28.48 4.90 -7.29
C PRO A 90 -27.82 4.10 -6.16
N ILE A 91 -27.89 2.77 -6.21
CA ILE A 91 -27.24 1.89 -5.22
C ILE A 91 -25.71 1.97 -5.32
N ALA A 92 -25.16 2.11 -6.53
CA ALA A 92 -23.73 2.24 -6.74
C ALA A 92 -23.20 3.58 -6.21
N TYR A 93 -23.95 4.69 -6.39
CA TYR A 93 -23.65 5.97 -5.73
C TYR A 93 -23.62 5.83 -4.22
N ARG A 94 -24.67 5.22 -3.64
CA ARG A 94 -24.77 4.99 -2.20
C ARG A 94 -23.58 4.22 -1.67
N PHE A 95 -23.22 3.11 -2.31
CA PHE A 95 -22.06 2.32 -1.96
C PHE A 95 -20.76 3.13 -2.04
N ALA A 96 -20.52 3.79 -3.17
CA ALA A 96 -19.29 4.54 -3.43
C ALA A 96 -19.09 5.67 -2.41
N PHE A 97 -20.15 6.41 -2.05
CA PHE A 97 -20.06 7.44 -1.03
C PHE A 97 -19.74 6.85 0.36
N ILE A 98 -20.41 5.77 0.76
CA ILE A 98 -20.19 5.13 2.06
C ILE A 98 -18.76 4.57 2.16
N VAL A 99 -18.25 3.88 1.14
CA VAL A 99 -16.91 3.28 1.19
C VAL A 99 -15.81 4.34 1.24
N VAL A 100 -16.00 5.48 0.56
CA VAL A 100 -15.10 6.64 0.67
C VAL A 100 -15.16 7.26 2.07
N MET A 101 -16.35 7.44 2.65
CA MET A 101 -16.50 7.94 4.03
C MET A 101 -15.76 7.04 5.03
N VAL A 102 -15.93 5.71 4.93
CA VAL A 102 -15.25 4.75 5.81
C VAL A 102 -13.74 4.85 5.69
N SER A 103 -13.20 5.05 4.48
CA SER A 103 -11.77 5.26 4.30
C SER A 103 -11.29 6.58 4.93
N ILE A 104 -12.02 7.68 4.76
CA ILE A 104 -11.70 8.98 5.38
C ILE A 104 -11.72 8.88 6.92
N LEU A 105 -12.72 8.19 7.48
CA LEU A 105 -12.80 7.93 8.92
C LEU A 105 -11.62 7.08 9.42
N GLY A 106 -11.24 6.05 8.66
CA GLY A 106 -10.05 5.24 8.98
C GLY A 106 -8.78 6.10 8.98
N LEU A 107 -8.54 6.87 7.92
CA LEU A 107 -7.37 7.74 7.78
C LEU A 107 -7.28 8.78 8.90
N THR A 108 -8.39 9.46 9.20
CA THR A 108 -8.45 10.46 10.29
C THR A 108 -8.20 9.84 11.65
N ALA A 109 -8.86 8.71 11.97
CA ALA A 109 -8.65 7.99 13.22
C ALA A 109 -7.19 7.50 13.37
N GLY A 110 -6.61 6.94 12.31
CA GLY A 110 -5.21 6.51 12.28
C GLY A 110 -4.24 7.65 12.53
N GLY A 111 -4.45 8.81 11.89
CA GLY A 111 -3.65 10.01 12.11
C GLY A 111 -3.72 10.51 13.56
N LEU A 112 -4.91 10.57 14.14
CA LEU A 112 -5.14 10.97 15.53
C LEU A 112 -4.48 10.01 16.53
N LEU A 113 -4.64 8.70 16.33
CA LEU A 113 -4.02 7.67 17.16
C LEU A 113 -2.49 7.78 17.13
N ALA A 114 -1.89 7.87 15.95
CA ALA A 114 -0.45 8.03 15.82
C ALA A 114 0.05 9.32 16.49
N ARG A 115 -0.68 10.44 16.32
CA ARG A 115 -0.34 11.71 16.96
C ARG A 115 -0.39 11.61 18.49
N TYR A 116 -1.42 10.94 19.02
CA TYR A 116 -1.59 10.70 20.45
C TYR A 116 -0.43 9.88 21.04
N PHE A 117 -0.07 8.75 20.41
CA PHE A 117 1.06 7.92 20.86
C PHE A 117 2.40 8.67 20.79
N ILE A 118 2.55 9.59 19.84
CA ILE A 118 3.76 10.42 19.71
C ILE A 118 3.82 11.48 20.81
N ALA A 119 2.70 12.16 21.12
CA ALA A 119 2.65 13.21 22.13
C ALA A 119 2.98 12.68 23.54
N ARG A 120 2.62 11.44 23.85
CA ARG A 120 2.94 10.79 25.14
C ARG A 120 4.42 10.48 25.35
N LYS A 121 5.19 10.29 24.27
CA LYS A 121 6.64 10.11 24.41
C LYS A 121 7.28 11.51 24.52
N LYS A 122 7.53 12.00 25.75
CA LYS A 122 8.45 13.13 26.01
C LYS A 122 9.83 12.75 25.47
N ILE A 123 10.12 13.15 24.24
CA ILE A 123 11.36 12.76 23.57
C ILE A 123 12.31 13.94 23.65
N GLN A 124 13.22 13.85 24.64
CA GLN A 124 14.48 14.54 24.56
C GLN A 124 15.25 13.95 23.37
N VAL A 125 15.52 14.78 22.37
CA VAL A 125 16.41 14.43 21.27
C VAL A 125 17.82 14.52 21.82
N PRO A 126 18.55 13.40 22.01
CA PRO A 126 19.95 13.52 22.39
C PRO A 126 20.70 14.13 21.20
N LYS A 127 21.23 15.34 21.39
CA LYS A 127 22.27 15.91 20.52
C LYS A 127 23.54 15.09 20.77
N ILE A 128 23.63 13.92 20.15
CA ILE A 128 24.92 13.21 20.08
C ILE A 128 25.67 13.81 18.90
N GLY A 129 26.59 14.71 19.22
CA GLY A 129 27.65 15.11 18.30
C GLY A 129 28.51 13.89 18.02
N SER A 130 28.43 13.37 16.80
CA SER A 130 29.38 12.37 16.29
C SER A 130 29.83 12.84 14.92
N SER A 131 31.02 13.42 14.85
CA SER A 131 31.68 13.83 13.61
C SER A 131 31.70 12.70 12.57
N LEU A 132 31.80 11.45 13.01
CA LEU A 132 31.72 10.23 12.18
C LEU A 132 30.39 10.08 11.45
N LYS A 133 29.25 10.39 12.09
CA LYS A 133 27.93 10.34 11.45
C LYS A 133 27.81 11.39 10.35
N GLU A 134 28.38 12.57 10.55
CA GLU A 134 28.41 13.61 9.52
C GLU A 134 29.30 13.24 8.33
N VAL A 135 30.46 12.63 8.59
CA VAL A 135 31.37 12.13 7.54
C VAL A 135 30.68 11.03 6.72
N TYR A 136 30.06 10.05 7.39
CA TYR A 136 29.31 8.99 6.72
C TYR A 136 28.16 9.55 5.86
N ILE A 137 27.36 10.48 6.38
CA ILE A 137 26.27 11.11 5.60
C ILE A 137 26.81 11.86 4.38
N LYS A 138 27.96 12.54 4.49
CA LYS A 138 28.63 13.19 3.35
C LYS A 138 29.08 12.19 2.29
N ARG A 139 29.65 11.04 2.69
CA ARG A 139 30.04 9.96 1.75
C ARG A 139 28.82 9.31 1.10
N LEU A 140 27.80 9.01 1.89
CA LEU A 140 26.53 8.46 1.39
C LEU A 140 25.88 9.40 0.36
N ARG A 141 25.93 10.72 0.61
CA ARG A 141 25.46 11.75 -0.34
C ARG A 141 26.26 11.73 -1.64
N PHE A 142 27.59 11.64 -1.56
CA PHE A 142 28.44 11.59 -2.74
C PHE A 142 28.18 10.35 -3.60
N VAL A 143 28.13 9.17 -2.98
CA VAL A 143 27.89 7.90 -3.69
C VAL A 143 26.49 7.87 -4.31
N SER A 144 25.45 8.23 -3.55
CA SER A 144 24.08 8.26 -4.08
C SER A 144 23.91 9.26 -5.23
N LEU A 145 24.60 10.41 -5.18
CA LEU A 145 24.63 11.35 -6.31
C LEU A 145 25.35 10.76 -7.53
N GLY A 146 26.49 10.09 -7.33
CA GLY A 146 27.23 9.43 -8.40
C GLY A 146 26.40 8.36 -9.10
N VAL A 147 25.71 7.51 -8.33
CA VAL A 147 24.79 6.49 -8.88
C VAL A 147 23.63 7.17 -9.61
N PHE A 148 23.04 8.23 -9.06
CA PHE A 148 21.97 8.98 -9.74
C PHE A 148 22.42 9.53 -11.10
N LEU A 149 23.58 10.19 -11.16
CA LEU A 149 24.11 10.77 -12.40
C LEU A 149 24.45 9.68 -13.43
N LEU A 150 24.97 8.54 -12.99
CA LEU A 150 25.30 7.41 -13.87
C LEU A 150 24.03 6.76 -14.44
N THR A 151 22.97 6.63 -13.65
CA THR A 151 21.74 5.92 -14.08
C THR A 151 20.74 6.82 -14.79
N TYR A 152 20.77 8.13 -14.55
CA TYR A 152 19.83 9.11 -15.12
C TYR A 152 19.75 9.07 -16.66
N PRO A 153 20.85 8.97 -17.43
CA PRO A 153 20.78 8.84 -18.90
C PRO A 153 19.96 7.63 -19.35
N PHE A 154 20.06 6.49 -18.66
CA PHE A 154 19.29 5.29 -18.99
C PHE A 154 17.80 5.45 -18.71
N TYR A 155 17.47 6.15 -17.62
CA TYR A 155 16.08 6.54 -17.35
C TYR A 155 15.53 7.45 -18.45
N PHE A 156 16.30 8.46 -18.87
CA PHE A 156 15.91 9.37 -19.93
C PHE A 156 15.74 8.66 -21.29
N ILE A 157 16.71 7.85 -21.70
CA ILE A 157 16.69 7.12 -22.99
C ILE A 157 15.47 6.19 -23.08
N ARG A 158 15.12 5.51 -21.99
CA ARG A 158 13.93 4.65 -21.96
C ARG A 158 12.62 5.43 -22.10
N LEU A 159 12.54 6.64 -21.54
CA LEU A 159 11.39 7.52 -21.76
C LEU A 159 11.36 8.03 -23.20
N PHE A 160 12.53 8.31 -23.77
CA PHE A 160 12.66 8.78 -25.14
C PHE A 160 12.28 7.70 -26.16
N GLU A 161 12.65 6.43 -25.97
CA GLU A 161 12.21 5.30 -26.80
C GLU A 161 10.68 5.21 -26.85
N ARG A 162 10.02 5.31 -25.69
CA ARG A 162 8.55 5.30 -25.59
C ARG A 162 7.93 6.48 -26.34
N LEU A 163 8.57 7.65 -26.28
CA LEU A 163 8.12 8.82 -27.03
C LEU A 163 8.24 8.59 -28.54
N LEU A 164 9.37 8.06 -29.02
CA LEU A 164 9.58 7.78 -30.45
C LEU A 164 8.52 6.82 -30.99
N TYR A 165 8.21 5.75 -30.23
CA TYR A 165 7.14 4.83 -30.61
C TYR A 165 5.78 5.54 -30.66
N ARG A 166 5.44 6.34 -29.63
CA ARG A 166 4.18 7.10 -29.58
C ARG A 166 4.07 8.13 -30.71
N LEU A 167 5.17 8.71 -31.19
CA LEU A 167 5.11 9.63 -32.33
C LEU A 167 4.74 8.94 -33.65
N GLN A 168 4.95 7.61 -33.72
CA GLN A 168 4.64 6.80 -34.89
C GLN A 168 3.29 6.07 -34.79
N THR A 169 2.70 5.99 -33.59
CA THR A 169 1.46 5.22 -33.33
C THR A 169 0.41 6.02 -32.56
N SER A 170 -0.83 5.54 -32.52
CA SER A 170 -1.84 6.12 -31.62
C SER A 170 -1.54 5.82 -30.14
N TYR A 171 -2.14 6.59 -29.22
CA TYR A 171 -2.02 6.38 -27.77
C TYR A 171 -2.47 4.97 -27.36
N TYR A 172 -3.59 4.48 -27.90
CA TYR A 172 -4.10 3.15 -27.57
C TYR A 172 -3.26 2.03 -28.19
N ALA A 173 -2.73 2.22 -29.40
CA ALA A 173 -1.79 1.29 -30.01
C ALA A 173 -0.48 1.16 -29.22
N TYR A 174 -0.04 2.22 -28.53
CA TYR A 174 1.06 2.14 -27.58
C TYR A 174 0.75 1.20 -26.40
N TYR A 175 -0.44 1.27 -25.82
CA TYR A 175 -0.83 0.37 -24.71
C TYR A 175 -1.10 -1.07 -25.14
N ALA A 176 -1.49 -1.30 -26.39
CA ALA A 176 -1.72 -2.65 -26.91
C ALA A 176 -0.43 -3.35 -27.35
N ASN A 177 0.48 -2.63 -28.03
CA ASN A 177 1.52 -3.26 -28.86
C ASN A 177 2.96 -2.84 -28.56
N PHE A 178 3.21 -1.94 -27.60
CA PHE A 178 4.57 -1.46 -27.34
C PHE A 178 5.46 -2.57 -26.76
N GLU A 179 6.57 -2.83 -27.44
CA GLU A 179 7.67 -3.66 -26.95
C GLU A 179 9.00 -2.88 -27.01
N SER A 180 9.77 -2.97 -25.93
CA SER A 180 11.06 -2.30 -25.80
C SER A 180 12.12 -3.03 -26.64
N LYS A 181 12.85 -2.29 -27.48
CA LYS A 181 14.00 -2.82 -28.24
C LYS A 181 15.33 -2.61 -27.51
N LEU A 182 15.33 -1.80 -26.45
CA LEU A 182 16.52 -1.58 -25.62
C LEU A 182 16.96 -2.85 -24.87
N PRO A 183 18.28 -3.08 -24.69
CA PRO A 183 18.79 -4.19 -23.89
C PRO A 183 18.28 -4.18 -22.44
N TYR A 184 18.04 -5.35 -21.86
CA TYR A 184 17.43 -5.48 -20.52
C TYR A 184 18.20 -4.75 -19.40
N PHE A 185 19.53 -4.62 -19.49
CA PHE A 185 20.30 -3.89 -18.47
C PHE A 185 19.91 -2.40 -18.38
N THR A 186 19.42 -1.80 -19.47
CA THR A 186 18.94 -0.40 -19.48
C THR A 186 17.70 -0.24 -18.60
N TYR A 187 16.82 -1.24 -18.57
CA TYR A 187 15.67 -1.29 -17.67
C TYR A 187 16.14 -1.29 -16.21
N ILE A 188 17.07 -2.18 -15.84
CA ILE A 188 17.59 -2.27 -14.48
C ILE A 188 18.21 -0.94 -14.03
N LEU A 189 19.12 -0.38 -14.84
CA LEU A 189 19.77 0.89 -14.52
C LEU A 189 18.76 2.04 -14.41
N SER A 190 17.74 2.09 -15.28
CA SER A 190 16.70 3.12 -15.19
C SER A 190 15.95 3.11 -13.85
N THR A 191 15.70 1.92 -13.27
CA THR A 191 15.03 1.81 -11.96
C THR A 191 15.86 2.35 -10.81
N PHE A 192 17.18 2.24 -10.91
CA PHE A 192 18.09 2.71 -9.87
C PHE A 192 18.09 4.23 -9.74
N THR A 193 17.70 4.99 -10.76
CA THR A 193 17.63 6.46 -10.72
C THR A 193 16.74 6.96 -9.59
N VAL A 194 15.52 6.42 -9.47
CA VAL A 194 14.57 6.82 -8.41
C VAL A 194 15.11 6.41 -7.03
N TYR A 195 15.68 5.22 -6.91
CA TYR A 195 16.21 4.71 -5.64
C TYR A 195 17.41 5.54 -5.16
N ALA A 196 18.34 5.85 -6.07
CA ALA A 196 19.49 6.71 -5.79
C ALA A 196 19.08 8.14 -5.45
N MET A 197 18.08 8.69 -6.16
CA MET A 197 17.49 9.99 -5.84
C MET A 197 16.93 10.02 -4.41
N CYS A 198 16.10 9.05 -4.02
CA CYS A 198 15.52 8.99 -2.68
C CYS A 198 16.61 8.87 -1.60
N MET A 199 17.64 8.05 -1.81
CA MET A 199 18.80 7.94 -0.92
C MET A 199 19.56 9.27 -0.81
N TYR A 200 19.83 9.92 -1.94
CA TYR A 200 20.51 11.21 -2.00
C TYR A 200 19.73 12.29 -1.24
N LEU A 201 18.45 12.46 -1.53
CA LEU A 201 17.57 13.42 -0.89
C LEU A 201 17.41 13.16 0.61
N ALA A 202 17.44 11.89 1.03
CA ALA A 202 17.40 11.52 2.44
C ALA A 202 18.63 11.97 3.23
N THR A 203 19.78 12.20 2.57
CA THR A 203 20.98 12.79 3.19
C THR A 203 20.87 14.30 3.46
N LYS A 204 19.72 14.92 3.13
CA LYS A 204 19.45 16.35 3.27
C LYS A 204 20.55 17.25 2.64
N PRO A 205 20.77 17.16 1.31
CA PRO A 205 21.72 18.02 0.59
C PRO A 205 21.32 19.49 0.64
N LYS A 206 22.24 20.40 0.27
CA LYS A 206 21.97 21.85 0.22
C LYS A 206 20.80 22.15 -0.74
N LYS A 207 20.05 23.22 -0.49
CA LYS A 207 18.86 23.62 -1.29
C LYS A 207 19.12 23.56 -2.80
N LEU A 208 20.16 24.22 -3.29
CA LEU A 208 20.47 24.24 -4.72
C LEU A 208 20.70 22.83 -5.31
N GLN A 209 21.46 21.98 -4.61
CA GLN A 209 21.78 20.63 -5.08
C GLN A 209 20.54 19.71 -5.04
N ALA A 210 19.73 19.81 -3.99
CA ALA A 210 18.45 19.10 -3.90
C ALA A 210 17.51 19.52 -5.03
N THR A 211 17.46 20.82 -5.32
CA THR A 211 16.63 21.41 -6.38
C THR A 211 17.06 20.93 -7.75
N ALA A 212 18.38 20.89 -8.03
CA ALA A 212 18.90 20.39 -9.30
C ALA A 212 18.45 18.95 -9.57
N VAL A 213 18.56 18.07 -8.57
CA VAL A 213 18.11 16.67 -8.69
C VAL A 213 16.59 16.59 -8.88
N LEU A 214 15.79 17.31 -8.08
CA LEU A 214 14.33 17.32 -8.22
C LEU A 214 13.88 17.86 -9.58
N VAL A 215 14.47 18.96 -10.05
CA VAL A 215 14.16 19.55 -11.36
C VAL A 215 14.57 18.62 -12.50
N SER A 216 15.73 17.94 -12.41
CA SER A 216 16.12 16.96 -13.42
C SER A 216 15.14 15.77 -13.50
N PHE A 217 14.59 15.34 -12.36
CA PHE A 217 13.57 14.31 -12.31
C PHE A 217 12.23 14.78 -12.90
N ILE A 218 11.79 16.00 -12.58
CA ILE A 218 10.59 16.61 -13.17
C ILE A 218 10.76 16.79 -14.69
N ALA A 219 11.93 17.23 -15.14
CA ALA A 219 12.26 17.42 -16.55
C ALA A 219 12.17 16.09 -17.32
N ALA A 220 12.77 15.01 -16.81
CA ALA A 220 12.64 13.69 -17.42
C ALA A 220 11.17 13.24 -17.49
N ASN A 221 10.40 13.45 -16.42
CA ASN A 221 8.97 13.12 -16.38
C ASN A 221 8.10 14.03 -17.26
N THR A 222 8.62 15.12 -17.81
CA THR A 222 7.88 15.95 -18.79
C THR A 222 7.66 15.18 -20.09
N ILE A 223 8.56 14.25 -20.45
CA ILE A 223 8.41 13.37 -21.62
C ILE A 223 7.13 12.53 -21.52
N HIS A 224 6.74 12.13 -20.31
CA HIS A 224 5.49 11.40 -20.10
C HIS A 224 4.26 12.19 -20.55
N LEU A 225 4.29 13.53 -20.50
CA LEU A 225 3.21 14.37 -21.02
C LEU A 225 3.09 14.26 -22.53
N ALA A 226 4.23 14.26 -23.24
CA ALA A 226 4.27 14.09 -24.69
C ALA A 226 3.82 12.69 -25.13
N ILE A 227 4.05 11.66 -24.30
CA ILE A 227 3.50 10.31 -24.50
C ILE A 227 1.97 10.29 -24.30
N GLY A 228 1.42 11.24 -23.54
CA GLY A 228 -0.01 11.31 -23.18
C GLY A 228 -0.33 10.82 -21.77
N THR A 229 0.69 10.50 -20.97
CA THR A 229 0.59 10.03 -19.57
C THR A 229 0.91 11.13 -18.58
N ARG A 230 -0.08 11.64 -17.84
CA ARG A 230 0.11 12.83 -16.97
C ARG A 230 0.62 12.53 -15.58
N ASN A 231 0.32 11.32 -15.09
CA ASN A 231 0.48 10.98 -13.68
C ASN A 231 1.94 11.09 -13.20
N PRO A 232 2.95 10.55 -13.93
CA PRO A 232 4.34 10.61 -13.46
C PRO A 232 4.84 12.05 -13.29
N PHE A 233 4.43 12.94 -14.20
CA PHE A 233 4.77 14.36 -14.13
C PHE A 233 4.16 15.05 -12.90
N ILE A 234 2.85 14.91 -12.69
CA ILE A 234 2.17 15.53 -11.54
C ILE A 234 2.72 14.98 -10.21
N LEU A 235 2.97 13.66 -10.14
CA LEU A 235 3.56 13.04 -8.96
C LEU A 235 4.97 13.56 -8.67
N SER A 236 5.79 13.79 -9.71
CA SER A 236 7.14 14.37 -9.52
C SER A 236 7.09 15.78 -8.93
N ILE A 237 6.11 16.60 -9.31
CA ILE A 237 5.89 17.94 -8.74
C ILE A 237 5.41 17.84 -7.29
N LEU A 238 4.42 16.99 -7.01
CA LEU A 238 3.90 16.78 -5.65
C LEU A 238 5.01 16.24 -4.71
N PHE A 239 5.82 15.31 -5.20
CA PHE A 239 6.98 14.78 -4.49
C PHE A 239 7.97 15.90 -4.12
N ALA A 240 8.31 16.76 -5.08
CA ALA A 240 9.19 17.90 -4.84
C ALA A 240 8.60 18.89 -3.83
N PHE A 241 7.31 19.21 -3.94
CA PHE A 241 6.60 20.09 -3.01
C PHE A 241 6.63 19.56 -1.57
N VAL A 242 6.28 18.28 -1.38
CA VAL A 242 6.28 17.65 -0.04
C VAL A 242 7.69 17.57 0.52
N TYR A 243 8.69 17.27 -0.31
CA TYR A 243 10.08 17.29 0.12
C TYR A 243 10.52 18.68 0.59
N TYR A 244 10.20 19.73 -0.16
CA TYR A 244 10.48 21.12 0.23
C TYR A 244 9.83 21.49 1.55
N PHE A 245 8.56 21.12 1.73
CA PHE A 245 7.85 21.34 2.99
C PHE A 245 8.51 20.60 4.16
N MET A 246 8.86 19.32 3.98
CA MET A 246 9.57 18.55 5.00
C MET A 246 10.90 19.20 5.40
N ARG A 247 11.62 19.80 4.45
CA ARG A 247 12.87 20.52 4.72
C ARG A 247 12.64 21.84 5.46
N GLU A 248 11.67 22.65 5.03
CA GLU A 248 11.26 23.90 5.70
C GLU A 248 10.99 23.69 7.19
N GLN A 249 10.30 22.60 7.56
CA GLN A 249 9.93 22.32 8.95
C GLN A 249 11.10 21.87 9.84
N THR A 250 12.25 21.51 9.25
CA THR A 250 13.40 20.95 9.99
C THR A 250 14.61 21.87 10.04
N GLU A 251 14.75 22.76 9.06
CA GLU A 251 15.94 23.61 8.92
C GLU A 251 15.61 25.07 9.24
N LYS A 252 16.61 25.80 9.75
CA LYS A 252 16.44 27.23 10.07
C LYS A 252 16.35 28.13 8.83
N GLY A 253 16.73 27.63 7.66
CA GLY A 253 16.71 28.40 6.41
C GLY A 253 15.36 28.32 5.69
N LYS A 254 14.97 29.39 4.98
CA LYS A 254 13.76 29.42 4.16
C LYS A 254 13.96 28.57 2.89
N TRP A 255 13.33 27.41 2.86
CA TRP A 255 13.16 26.55 1.68
C TRP A 255 12.03 27.06 0.78
N ILE A 256 10.88 27.44 1.34
CA ILE A 256 9.74 28.00 0.61
C ILE A 256 9.75 29.52 0.74
N GLY A 257 10.52 30.18 -0.14
CA GLY A 257 10.64 31.63 -0.22
C GLY A 257 9.58 32.26 -1.13
N PHE A 258 9.81 33.52 -1.51
CA PHE A 258 8.90 34.24 -2.42
C PHE A 258 8.85 33.59 -3.82
N LYS A 259 10.00 33.18 -4.37
CA LYS A 259 10.08 32.54 -5.70
C LYS A 259 9.29 31.25 -5.75
N GLU A 260 9.43 30.39 -4.73
CA GLU A 260 8.71 29.12 -4.66
C GLU A 260 7.22 29.32 -4.43
N LYS A 261 6.82 30.29 -3.59
CA LYS A 261 5.41 30.65 -3.40
C LYS A 261 4.78 31.16 -4.69
N LEU A 262 5.48 32.02 -5.43
CA LEU A 262 5.05 32.52 -6.73
C LEU A 262 4.90 31.37 -7.73
N ALA A 263 5.88 30.47 -7.79
CA ALA A 263 5.82 29.29 -8.65
C ALA A 263 4.63 28.37 -8.32
N ILE A 264 4.31 28.17 -7.04
CA ILE A 264 3.14 27.38 -6.62
C ILE A 264 1.83 28.12 -6.99
N PHE A 265 1.73 29.41 -6.67
CA PHE A 265 0.49 30.18 -6.84
C PHE A 265 0.15 30.43 -8.32
N VAL A 266 1.14 30.80 -9.13
CA VAL A 266 0.96 31.07 -10.57
C VAL A 266 1.09 29.80 -11.40
N GLY A 267 2.00 28.89 -11.02
CA GLY A 267 2.22 27.65 -11.75
C GLY A 267 1.08 26.65 -11.64
N SER A 268 0.35 26.59 -10.51
CA SER A 268 -0.74 25.61 -10.35
C SER A 268 -1.91 25.86 -11.32
N PRO A 269 -2.46 27.09 -11.45
CA PRO A 269 -3.51 27.38 -12.45
C PRO A 269 -3.05 27.15 -13.89
N ILE A 270 -1.83 27.61 -14.24
CA ILE A 270 -1.26 27.40 -15.59
C ILE A 270 -1.14 25.91 -15.88
N LEU A 271 -0.66 25.14 -14.90
CA LEU A 271 -0.50 23.70 -15.05
C LEU A 271 -1.86 23.01 -15.22
N MET A 272 -2.87 23.39 -14.44
CA MET A 272 -4.22 22.84 -14.58
C MET A 272 -4.80 23.13 -15.97
N LEU A 273 -4.63 24.35 -16.50
CA LEU A 273 -5.05 24.69 -17.85
C LEU A 273 -4.31 23.86 -18.92
N ALA A 274 -2.98 23.80 -18.84
CA ALA A 274 -2.18 23.02 -19.78
C ALA A 274 -2.61 21.54 -19.75
N MET A 275 -2.84 20.98 -18.56
CA MET A 275 -3.31 19.60 -18.39
C MET A 275 -4.76 19.41 -18.87
N GLY A 276 -5.60 20.44 -18.77
CA GLY A 276 -6.95 20.48 -19.32
C GLY A 276 -6.93 20.40 -20.84
N ILE A 277 -6.13 21.26 -21.50
CA ILE A 277 -5.95 21.27 -22.96
C ILE A 277 -5.36 19.94 -23.46
N LEU A 278 -4.40 19.37 -22.74
CA LEU A 278 -3.83 18.05 -23.05
C LEU A 278 -4.86 16.89 -23.01
N ASN A 279 -6.07 17.08 -22.46
CA ASN A 279 -7.17 16.10 -22.66
C ASN A 279 -7.60 16.05 -24.11
N TYR A 280 -7.92 17.20 -24.67
CA TYR A 280 -8.47 17.32 -26.02
C TYR A 280 -7.46 16.90 -27.09
N VAL A 281 -6.20 17.32 -26.92
CA VAL A 281 -5.10 16.92 -27.83
C VAL A 281 -4.87 15.41 -27.82
N ARG A 282 -5.01 14.75 -26.65
CA ARG A 282 -4.80 13.29 -26.56
C ARG A 282 -5.93 12.53 -27.26
N ASP A 283 -7.16 12.99 -27.09
CA ASP A 283 -8.35 12.28 -27.57
C ASP A 283 -8.70 12.68 -29.02
N ASN A 284 -7.87 13.50 -29.69
CA ASN A 284 -8.11 14.09 -31.02
C ASN A 284 -9.48 14.79 -31.15
N VAL A 285 -9.97 15.35 -30.05
CA VAL A 285 -11.26 16.06 -29.99
C VAL A 285 -10.99 17.56 -30.04
N GLN A 286 -11.80 18.30 -30.81
CA GLN A 286 -11.75 19.76 -30.78
C GLN A 286 -12.10 20.29 -29.38
N VAL A 287 -11.43 21.35 -28.95
CA VAL A 287 -11.66 21.95 -27.63
C VAL A 287 -13.11 22.46 -27.58
N SER A 288 -13.97 21.78 -26.81
CA SER A 288 -15.41 22.05 -26.77
C SER A 288 -15.79 23.28 -25.95
N HIS A 289 -14.88 23.83 -25.15
CA HIS A 289 -15.12 24.97 -24.26
C HIS A 289 -14.02 26.02 -24.38
N THR A 290 -14.40 27.29 -24.59
CA THR A 290 -13.47 28.40 -24.82
C THR A 290 -13.17 29.24 -23.57
N GLY A 291 -13.93 29.09 -22.48
CA GLY A 291 -13.76 29.83 -21.23
C GLY A 291 -12.68 29.27 -20.30
N PHE A 292 -11.91 30.16 -19.64
CA PHE A 292 -10.87 29.80 -18.65
C PHE A 292 -11.40 28.89 -17.53
N TRP A 293 -12.56 29.26 -16.95
CA TRP A 293 -13.16 28.52 -15.84
C TRP A 293 -13.74 27.17 -16.29
N ASP A 294 -14.24 27.08 -17.52
CA ASP A 294 -14.80 25.85 -18.07
C ASP A 294 -13.71 24.80 -18.29
N ILE A 295 -12.54 25.20 -18.80
CA ILE A 295 -11.38 24.30 -18.97
C ILE A 295 -10.90 23.78 -17.62
N LEU A 296 -10.90 24.62 -16.58
CA LEU A 296 -10.48 24.23 -15.23
C LEU A 296 -11.48 23.25 -14.59
N LEU A 297 -12.78 23.54 -14.68
CA LEU A 297 -13.83 22.64 -14.19
C LEU A 297 -13.84 21.32 -14.95
N ASP A 298 -13.70 21.34 -16.28
CA ASP A 298 -13.59 20.15 -17.12
C ASP A 298 -12.33 19.33 -16.78
N PHE A 299 -11.20 19.98 -16.49
CA PHE A 299 -10.00 19.29 -16.03
C PHE A 299 -10.26 18.52 -14.74
N ILE A 300 -10.85 19.16 -13.72
CA ILE A 300 -11.18 18.52 -12.44
C ILE A 300 -12.19 17.38 -12.66
N TYR A 301 -13.21 17.62 -13.48
CA TYR A 301 -14.22 16.64 -13.86
C TYR A 301 -13.61 15.36 -14.46
N LYS A 302 -12.71 15.53 -15.45
CA LYS A 302 -12.01 14.43 -16.11
C LYS A 302 -10.99 13.71 -15.21
N GLN A 303 -10.52 14.32 -14.12
CA GLN A 303 -9.74 13.59 -13.11
C GLN A 303 -10.62 12.70 -12.22
N GLY A 304 -11.89 13.05 -12.03
CA GLY A 304 -12.86 12.33 -11.21
C GLY A 304 -13.42 11.03 -11.82
N THR A 305 -12.89 10.57 -12.95
CA THR A 305 -13.36 9.34 -13.61
C THR A 305 -13.19 8.09 -12.75
N SER A 306 -12.28 8.14 -11.76
CA SER A 306 -12.00 7.00 -10.86
C SER A 306 -13.17 6.69 -9.91
N PHE A 307 -14.11 7.63 -9.72
CA PHE A 307 -15.40 7.31 -9.08
C PHE A 307 -16.13 6.14 -9.80
N GLY A 308 -16.00 6.06 -11.13
CA GLY A 308 -16.55 4.97 -11.92
C GLY A 308 -15.95 3.61 -11.59
N VAL A 309 -14.71 3.54 -11.07
CA VAL A 309 -14.11 2.30 -10.57
C VAL A 309 -14.87 1.80 -9.34
N LEU A 310 -15.25 2.70 -8.42
CA LEU A 310 -16.00 2.31 -7.22
C LEU A 310 -17.41 1.82 -7.60
N ALA A 311 -18.09 2.57 -8.46
CA ALA A 311 -19.44 2.24 -8.89
C ALA A 311 -19.50 0.92 -9.67
N ARG A 312 -18.64 0.77 -10.70
CA ARG A 312 -18.58 -0.45 -11.52
C ARG A 312 -17.98 -1.61 -10.75
N GLY A 313 -16.97 -1.36 -9.92
CA GLY A 313 -16.37 -2.37 -9.06
C GLY A 313 -17.39 -3.01 -8.13
N PHE A 314 -18.32 -2.23 -7.57
CA PHE A 314 -19.45 -2.74 -6.80
C PHE A 314 -20.41 -3.57 -7.64
N LEU A 315 -20.84 -3.05 -8.80
CA LEU A 315 -21.83 -3.71 -9.67
C LEU A 315 -21.31 -5.04 -10.25
N PHE A 316 -20.02 -5.09 -10.61
CA PHE A 316 -19.39 -6.27 -11.23
C PHE A 316 -18.59 -7.12 -10.23
N ASN A 317 -18.65 -6.84 -8.92
CA ASN A 317 -17.83 -7.52 -7.92
C ASN A 317 -18.01 -9.06 -7.95
N SER A 318 -19.24 -9.53 -8.15
CA SER A 318 -19.58 -10.96 -8.24
C SER A 318 -19.13 -11.62 -9.55
N SER A 319 -18.79 -10.83 -10.56
CA SER A 319 -18.33 -11.30 -11.87
C SER A 319 -16.81 -11.30 -11.99
N LEU A 320 -16.09 -10.84 -10.95
CA LEU A 320 -14.64 -10.91 -10.91
C LEU A 320 -14.18 -12.36 -10.97
N PRO A 321 -13.16 -12.67 -11.79
CA PRO A 321 -12.68 -14.04 -11.94
C PRO A 321 -12.26 -14.58 -10.56
N TYR A 322 -12.80 -15.72 -10.15
CA TYR A 322 -12.50 -16.34 -8.86
C TYR A 322 -11.24 -17.22 -8.95
N ARG A 323 -10.42 -17.25 -7.90
CA ARG A 323 -9.29 -18.19 -7.70
C ARG A 323 -8.96 -18.29 -6.22
N ASP A 324 -8.58 -19.47 -5.75
CA ASP A 324 -8.27 -19.74 -4.32
C ASP A 324 -7.23 -18.81 -3.68
N LEU A 325 -6.33 -18.23 -4.48
CA LEU A 325 -5.22 -17.38 -4.02
C LEU A 325 -5.29 -15.93 -4.53
N ARG A 326 -6.44 -15.48 -5.05
CA ARG A 326 -6.53 -14.13 -5.60
C ARG A 326 -6.54 -13.09 -4.49
N ASN A 327 -5.71 -12.06 -4.66
CA ASN A 327 -5.71 -10.89 -3.79
C ASN A 327 -5.31 -9.66 -4.60
N PHE A 328 -6.22 -8.70 -4.70
CA PHE A 328 -6.02 -7.49 -5.48
C PHE A 328 -5.15 -6.47 -4.75
N THR A 329 -5.34 -6.36 -3.44
CA THR A 329 -4.66 -5.41 -2.54
C THR A 329 -3.13 -5.55 -2.61
N PHE A 330 -2.63 -6.79 -2.60
CA PHE A 330 -1.21 -7.15 -2.70
C PHE A 330 -0.84 -7.74 -4.05
N GLY A 331 -1.70 -7.59 -5.06
CA GLY A 331 -1.56 -8.19 -6.39
C GLY A 331 -0.20 -7.95 -7.03
N PRO A 332 0.28 -6.70 -7.15
CA PRO A 332 1.60 -6.42 -7.73
C PRO A 332 2.76 -7.15 -7.03
N VAL A 333 2.69 -7.29 -5.70
CA VAL A 333 3.73 -7.97 -4.90
C VAL A 333 3.66 -9.47 -5.12
N ILE A 334 2.45 -10.04 -5.12
CA ILE A 334 2.23 -11.48 -5.37
C ILE A 334 2.70 -11.86 -6.76
N ASP A 335 2.29 -11.11 -7.79
CA ASP A 335 2.67 -11.37 -9.17
C ASP A 335 4.18 -11.24 -9.37
N TYR A 336 4.84 -10.26 -8.72
CA TYR A 336 6.30 -10.14 -8.78
C TYR A 336 7.03 -11.36 -8.25
N PHE A 337 6.60 -11.95 -7.13
CA PHE A 337 7.25 -13.14 -6.56
C PHE A 337 6.82 -14.44 -7.24
N ALA A 338 5.55 -14.58 -7.63
CA ALA A 338 5.01 -15.82 -8.19
C ALA A 338 5.25 -15.97 -9.69
N ARG A 339 5.27 -14.85 -10.43
CA ARG A 339 5.36 -14.80 -11.90
C ARG A 339 6.62 -14.10 -12.41
N GLY A 340 7.35 -13.39 -11.53
CA GLY A 340 8.63 -12.75 -11.89
C GLY A 340 9.81 -13.73 -11.98
N SER A 341 11.03 -13.20 -12.08
CA SER A 341 12.26 -14.00 -12.22
C SER A 341 12.48 -14.99 -11.08
N LEU A 342 12.04 -14.65 -9.87
CA LEU A 342 12.07 -15.58 -8.73
C LEU A 342 11.05 -16.70 -8.87
N GLY A 343 9.84 -16.36 -9.31
CA GLY A 343 8.80 -17.34 -9.60
C GLY A 343 9.26 -18.37 -10.61
N ALA A 344 9.95 -17.93 -11.67
CA ALA A 344 10.55 -18.79 -12.69
C ALA A 344 11.54 -19.82 -12.11
N ILE A 345 12.38 -19.41 -11.14
CA ILE A 345 13.31 -20.33 -10.46
C ILE A 345 12.55 -21.42 -9.69
N PHE A 346 11.36 -21.13 -9.17
CA PHE A 346 10.52 -22.07 -8.44
C PHE A 346 9.42 -22.73 -9.30
N GLY A 347 9.56 -22.72 -10.63
CA GLY A 347 8.65 -23.37 -11.57
C GLY A 347 7.39 -22.57 -11.92
N GLY A 348 7.31 -21.30 -11.53
CA GLY A 348 6.29 -20.36 -11.98
C GLY A 348 6.50 -19.93 -13.43
N LYS A 349 5.42 -19.75 -14.18
CA LYS A 349 5.47 -19.21 -15.55
C LYS A 349 5.21 -17.72 -15.51
N ALA A 350 6.11 -16.93 -16.11
CA ALA A 350 5.88 -15.51 -16.36
C ALA A 350 4.68 -15.32 -17.30
N PHE A 351 4.04 -14.15 -17.23
CA PHE A 351 2.99 -13.81 -18.19
C PHE A 351 3.59 -13.72 -19.59
N GLU A 352 2.89 -14.28 -20.58
CA GLU A 352 3.28 -14.21 -21.98
C GLU A 352 3.10 -12.79 -22.52
N HIS A 353 2.08 -12.07 -22.03
CA HIS A 353 1.80 -10.71 -22.43
C HIS A 353 2.04 -9.69 -21.30
N THR A 354 2.67 -8.56 -21.64
CA THR A 354 2.86 -7.41 -20.73
C THR A 354 1.89 -6.25 -20.97
N THR A 355 1.05 -6.36 -21.99
CA THR A 355 0.04 -5.37 -22.40
C THR A 355 -1.37 -5.95 -22.24
N ASN A 356 -2.41 -5.13 -22.48
CA ASN A 356 -3.80 -5.52 -22.32
C ASN A 356 -4.11 -6.81 -23.08
N SER A 357 -4.34 -7.89 -22.34
CA SER A 357 -4.55 -9.23 -22.87
C SER A 357 -5.57 -9.99 -22.03
N VAL A 358 -6.13 -11.04 -22.63
CA VAL A 358 -7.04 -11.96 -21.94
C VAL A 358 -6.31 -12.68 -20.80
N GLU A 359 -5.04 -13.03 -20.99
CA GLU A 359 -4.19 -13.62 -19.95
C GLU A 359 -4.15 -12.71 -18.71
N LEU A 360 -3.77 -11.43 -18.85
CA LEU A 360 -3.73 -10.52 -17.71
C LEU A 360 -5.11 -10.29 -17.10
N ALA A 361 -6.18 -10.27 -17.91
CA ALA A 361 -7.54 -10.05 -17.41
C ALA A 361 -8.13 -11.22 -16.60
N ILE A 362 -7.63 -12.44 -16.82
CA ILE A 362 -8.14 -13.65 -16.15
C ILE A 362 -7.16 -14.15 -15.09
N ASP A 363 -5.86 -14.15 -15.40
CA ASP A 363 -4.83 -14.79 -14.59
C ASP A 363 -4.08 -13.85 -13.64
N SER A 364 -4.04 -12.54 -13.92
CA SER A 364 -3.34 -11.60 -13.05
C SER A 364 -4.11 -11.28 -11.77
N ASN A 365 -3.37 -10.81 -10.76
CA ASN A 365 -3.96 -10.22 -9.56
C ASN A 365 -4.24 -8.71 -9.71
N SER A 366 -4.23 -8.18 -10.94
CA SER A 366 -4.50 -6.77 -11.22
C SER A 366 -6.00 -6.51 -11.28
N TYR A 367 -6.50 -5.73 -10.31
CA TYR A 367 -7.90 -5.31 -10.32
C TYR A 367 -8.23 -4.48 -11.57
N ALA A 368 -7.27 -3.66 -12.03
CA ALA A 368 -7.43 -2.84 -13.21
C ALA A 368 -7.67 -3.67 -14.49
N HIS A 369 -6.89 -4.73 -14.72
CA HIS A 369 -7.06 -5.58 -15.90
C HIS A 369 -8.39 -6.35 -15.84
N ASN A 370 -8.71 -6.92 -14.67
CA ASN A 370 -9.90 -7.76 -14.51
C ASN A 370 -11.19 -6.94 -14.65
N LEU A 371 -11.29 -5.80 -13.95
CA LEU A 371 -12.47 -4.93 -14.05
C LEU A 371 -12.59 -4.31 -15.45
N SER A 372 -11.46 -3.90 -16.07
CA SER A 372 -11.51 -3.32 -17.41
C SER A 372 -11.99 -4.32 -18.44
N TYR A 373 -11.55 -5.58 -18.38
CA TYR A 373 -12.03 -6.61 -19.31
C TYR A 373 -13.50 -6.95 -19.12
N LEU A 374 -13.98 -7.04 -17.87
CA LEU A 374 -15.39 -7.31 -17.59
C LEU A 374 -16.32 -6.23 -18.13
N VAL A 375 -15.92 -4.96 -18.03
CA VAL A 375 -16.78 -3.84 -18.43
C VAL A 375 -16.60 -3.47 -19.91
N LEU A 376 -15.36 -3.51 -20.42
CA LEU A 376 -15.02 -3.01 -21.77
C LEU A 376 -14.83 -4.12 -22.81
N ASN A 377 -14.54 -5.35 -22.38
CA ASN A 377 -14.29 -6.52 -23.22
C ASN A 377 -13.37 -6.21 -24.43
N LYS A 378 -13.93 -6.07 -25.64
CA LYS A 378 -13.18 -5.80 -26.87
C LYS A 378 -12.39 -4.49 -26.80
N GLU A 379 -12.93 -3.45 -26.18
CA GLU A 379 -12.25 -2.16 -26.06
C GLU A 379 -11.05 -2.25 -25.12
N TYR A 380 -11.09 -3.12 -24.09
CA TYR A 380 -9.92 -3.38 -23.26
C TYR A 380 -8.76 -3.96 -24.07
N LEU A 381 -9.04 -4.94 -24.94
CA LEU A 381 -8.03 -5.55 -25.81
C LEU A 381 -7.45 -4.55 -26.84
N LYS A 382 -8.19 -3.48 -27.17
CA LYS A 382 -7.69 -2.36 -27.98
C LYS A 382 -6.83 -1.36 -27.21
N GLY A 383 -6.59 -1.58 -25.91
CA GLY A 383 -5.76 -0.71 -25.07
C GLY A 383 -6.55 0.24 -24.16
N HIS A 384 -7.89 0.14 -24.09
CA HIS A 384 -8.67 0.92 -23.13
C HIS A 384 -8.58 0.32 -21.71
N GLY A 385 -8.71 1.17 -20.69
CA GLY A 385 -8.69 0.72 -19.30
C GLY A 385 -9.48 1.65 -18.39
N ILE A 386 -10.13 1.07 -17.38
CA ILE A 386 -10.92 1.79 -16.37
C ILE A 386 -10.03 2.19 -15.19
N GLY A 387 -8.97 1.43 -14.91
CA GLY A 387 -8.06 1.65 -13.79
C GLY A 387 -8.47 0.89 -12.53
N SER A 388 -7.84 1.25 -11.40
CA SER A 388 -8.10 0.65 -10.09
C SER A 388 -8.31 1.74 -9.03
N SER A 389 -8.68 1.36 -7.82
CA SER A 389 -8.74 2.21 -6.64
C SER A 389 -8.41 1.37 -5.41
N TYR A 390 -7.50 1.85 -4.57
CA TYR A 390 -7.15 1.12 -3.35
C TYR A 390 -8.38 0.82 -2.50
N ILE A 391 -9.33 1.76 -2.41
CA ILE A 391 -10.57 1.58 -1.64
C ILE A 391 -11.36 0.38 -2.17
N MET A 392 -11.43 0.23 -3.49
CA MET A 392 -12.15 -0.88 -4.13
C MET A 392 -11.41 -2.20 -3.98
N GLU A 393 -10.08 -2.23 -4.13
CA GLU A 393 -9.27 -3.44 -3.89
C GLU A 393 -9.42 -3.93 -2.44
N LEU A 394 -9.34 -3.01 -1.48
CA LEU A 394 -9.54 -3.29 -0.06
C LEU A 394 -10.94 -3.83 0.22
N TYR A 395 -11.96 -3.26 -0.40
CA TYR A 395 -13.33 -3.73 -0.23
C TYR A 395 -13.54 -5.12 -0.84
N THR A 396 -13.04 -5.36 -2.06
CA THR A 396 -13.20 -6.66 -2.73
C THR A 396 -12.51 -7.78 -1.95
N ASP A 397 -11.32 -7.54 -1.38
CA ASP A 397 -10.59 -8.57 -0.64
C ASP A 397 -11.05 -8.73 0.82
N TYR A 398 -11.47 -7.64 1.48
CA TYR A 398 -11.62 -7.60 2.95
C TYR A 398 -12.90 -6.88 3.44
N GLY A 399 -13.77 -6.46 2.53
CA GLY A 399 -15.00 -5.74 2.84
C GLY A 399 -14.80 -4.38 3.52
N MET A 400 -15.88 -3.83 4.07
CA MET A 400 -15.87 -2.50 4.73
C MET A 400 -14.91 -2.42 5.93
N ILE A 401 -14.77 -3.53 6.67
CA ILE A 401 -13.86 -3.61 7.82
C ILE A 401 -12.41 -3.49 7.35
N GLY A 402 -12.05 -4.17 6.27
CA GLY A 402 -10.72 -4.06 5.69
C GLY A 402 -10.40 -2.65 5.19
N VAL A 403 -11.37 -2.00 4.52
CA VAL A 403 -11.24 -0.59 4.11
C VAL A 403 -10.92 0.29 5.32
N PHE A 404 -11.69 0.17 6.41
CA PHE A 404 -11.45 0.96 7.62
C PHE A 404 -10.07 0.68 8.25
N LEU A 405 -9.74 -0.59 8.49
CA LEU A 405 -8.52 -0.98 9.20
C LEU A 405 -7.25 -0.64 8.41
N LEU A 406 -7.20 -0.93 7.10
CA LEU A 406 -6.03 -0.61 6.28
C LEU A 406 -5.91 0.90 6.02
N SER A 407 -7.03 1.62 5.92
CA SER A 407 -7.01 3.09 5.92
C SER A 407 -6.51 3.66 7.25
N LEU A 408 -6.83 3.04 8.39
CA LEU A 408 -6.31 3.40 9.71
C LEU A 408 -4.80 3.18 9.81
N LEU A 409 -4.31 2.03 9.33
CA LEU A 409 -2.86 1.77 9.22
C LEU A 409 -2.17 2.80 8.31
N LEU A 410 -2.80 3.17 7.20
CA LEU A 410 -2.28 4.17 6.27
C LEU A 410 -2.22 5.57 6.91
N GLY A 411 -3.24 5.96 7.68
CA GLY A 411 -3.24 7.22 8.45
C GLY A 411 -2.13 7.26 9.50
N MET A 412 -1.88 6.14 10.20
CA MET A 412 -0.73 6.04 11.12
C MET A 412 0.60 6.16 10.39
N LEU A 413 0.72 5.52 9.20
CA LEU A 413 1.92 5.58 8.37
C LEU A 413 2.24 7.02 7.94
N PHE A 414 1.24 7.81 7.54
CA PHE A 414 1.44 9.20 7.11
C PHE A 414 2.11 10.07 8.19
N ILE A 415 1.71 9.89 9.46
CA ILE A 415 2.36 10.58 10.58
C ILE A 415 3.79 10.06 10.78
N ALA A 416 3.98 8.74 10.71
CA ALA A 416 5.30 8.12 10.85
C ALA A 416 6.29 8.61 9.79
N MET A 417 5.85 8.76 8.54
CA MET A 417 6.67 9.26 7.42
C MET A 417 7.20 10.66 7.69
N LEU A 418 6.33 11.59 8.12
CA LEU A 418 6.74 12.96 8.47
C LEU A 418 7.66 12.97 9.70
N GLN A 419 7.38 12.15 10.70
CA GLN A 419 8.23 12.04 11.88
C GLN A 419 9.64 11.55 11.55
N VAL A 420 9.76 10.57 10.66
CA VAL A 420 11.05 10.04 10.20
C VAL A 420 11.85 11.12 9.46
N ALA A 421 11.19 11.91 8.61
CA ALA A 421 11.81 13.06 7.94
C ALA A 421 12.38 14.07 8.94
N TYR A 422 11.70 14.26 10.07
CA TYR A 422 12.11 15.21 11.12
C TYR A 422 13.19 14.68 12.07
N ARG A 423 13.32 13.35 12.24
CA ARG A 423 14.27 12.71 13.18
C ARG A 423 15.64 12.37 12.60
N SER A 424 15.93 12.77 11.36
CA SER A 424 17.24 12.57 10.70
C SER A 424 17.71 11.10 10.69
N ARG A 425 16.77 10.17 10.45
CA ARG A 425 17.07 8.75 10.20
C ARG A 425 17.13 8.52 8.69
N THR A 426 18.33 8.56 8.11
CA THR A 426 18.54 8.60 6.66
C THR A 426 17.88 7.46 5.89
N ILE A 427 18.08 6.20 6.28
CA ILE A 427 17.52 5.04 5.56
C ILE A 427 16.00 5.04 5.63
N LEU A 428 15.43 5.18 6.83
CA LEU A 428 13.96 5.23 6.99
C LEU A 428 13.37 6.41 6.21
N PHE A 429 14.07 7.55 6.14
CA PHE A 429 13.61 8.69 5.36
C PHE A 429 13.66 8.39 3.86
N ALA A 430 14.67 7.68 3.37
CA ALA A 430 14.71 7.21 1.98
C ALA A 430 13.55 6.26 1.66
N LEU A 431 13.20 5.35 2.57
CA LEU A 431 12.02 4.47 2.42
C LEU A 431 10.73 5.29 2.38
N SER A 432 10.57 6.28 3.26
CA SER A 432 9.41 7.19 3.23
C SER A 432 9.32 7.96 1.92
N LEU A 433 10.44 8.46 1.38
CA LEU A 433 10.46 9.14 0.08
C LEU A 433 10.09 8.18 -1.05
N LEU A 434 10.54 6.93 -1.00
CA LEU A 434 10.19 5.94 -2.02
C LEU A 434 8.69 5.63 -2.04
N ILE A 435 8.07 5.50 -0.86
CA ILE A 435 6.60 5.34 -0.75
C ILE A 435 5.88 6.58 -1.29
N LEU A 436 6.37 7.77 -0.92
CA LEU A 436 5.77 9.05 -1.30
C LEU A 436 5.66 9.24 -2.82
N ASN A 437 6.56 8.61 -3.60
CA ASN A 437 6.60 8.75 -5.06
C ASN A 437 5.27 8.40 -5.75
N ASN A 438 4.54 7.39 -5.27
CA ASN A 438 3.26 6.97 -5.83
C ASN A 438 2.08 7.17 -4.85
N LEU A 439 2.35 7.56 -3.61
CA LEU A 439 1.36 7.60 -2.53
C LEU A 439 0.11 8.40 -2.89
N PHE A 440 0.27 9.60 -3.43
CA PHE A 440 -0.84 10.51 -3.75
C PHE A 440 -1.70 10.04 -4.93
N PHE A 441 -1.28 8.98 -5.62
CA PHE A 441 -2.04 8.39 -6.71
C PHE A 441 -2.94 7.23 -6.26
N MET A 442 -2.70 6.71 -5.06
CA MET A 442 -3.37 5.54 -4.49
C MET A 442 -4.92 5.60 -4.59
N PRO A 443 -5.63 6.74 -4.40
CA PRO A 443 -7.09 6.79 -4.58
C PRO A 443 -7.58 6.31 -5.95
N ARG A 444 -6.76 6.41 -7.00
CA ARG A 444 -7.05 5.98 -8.39
C ARG A 444 -6.11 4.89 -8.90
N SER A 445 -5.45 4.18 -7.99
CA SER A 445 -4.47 3.16 -8.32
C SER A 445 -4.48 2.03 -7.30
N SER A 446 -3.64 1.01 -7.49
CA SER A 446 -3.61 -0.15 -6.59
C SER A 446 -3.05 0.22 -5.21
N PHE A 447 -3.54 -0.45 -4.17
CA PHE A 447 -3.05 -0.25 -2.80
C PHE A 447 -1.53 -0.49 -2.69
N SER A 448 -1.03 -1.58 -3.27
CA SER A 448 0.38 -1.97 -3.12
C SER A 448 1.34 -1.21 -4.03
N GLU A 449 0.86 -0.43 -5.00
CA GLU A 449 1.72 0.27 -5.96
C GLU A 449 2.66 1.28 -5.28
N SER A 450 2.23 1.88 -4.17
CA SER A 450 3.07 2.79 -3.38
C SER A 450 4.17 2.08 -2.58
N PHE A 451 3.96 0.81 -2.27
CA PHE A 451 4.90 0.01 -1.49
C PHE A 451 5.75 -0.91 -2.39
N PHE A 452 5.33 -1.13 -3.63
CA PHE A 452 5.87 -2.12 -4.54
C PHE A 452 7.40 -2.08 -4.62
N ASN A 453 7.97 -0.89 -4.80
CA ASN A 453 9.41 -0.70 -4.90
C ASN A 453 10.19 -1.26 -3.68
N LEU A 454 9.59 -1.29 -2.48
CA LEU A 454 10.21 -1.83 -1.27
C LEU A 454 10.36 -3.36 -1.29
N PHE A 455 9.55 -4.05 -2.08
CA PHE A 455 9.60 -5.50 -2.24
C PHE A 455 10.50 -5.96 -3.38
N THR A 456 10.92 -5.02 -4.25
CA THR A 456 11.79 -5.33 -5.37
C THR A 456 13.22 -5.64 -4.91
N MET A 457 13.85 -6.64 -5.53
CA MET A 457 15.25 -6.96 -5.25
C MET A 457 16.19 -5.88 -5.78
N GLN A 458 15.79 -5.22 -6.87
CA GLN A 458 16.51 -4.10 -7.49
C GLN A 458 16.75 -2.97 -6.48
N PHE A 459 15.72 -2.63 -5.69
CA PHE A 459 15.83 -1.61 -4.65
C PHE A 459 16.86 -1.98 -3.57
N TRP A 460 16.71 -3.15 -2.94
CA TRP A 460 17.63 -3.56 -1.88
C TRP A 460 19.06 -3.77 -2.39
N GLY A 461 19.22 -4.33 -3.59
CA GLY A 461 20.52 -4.50 -4.23
C GLY A 461 21.27 -3.19 -4.35
N ILE A 462 20.67 -2.16 -4.97
CA ILE A 462 21.37 -0.87 -5.16
C ILE A 462 21.56 -0.10 -3.85
N VAL A 463 20.61 -0.18 -2.91
CA VAL A 463 20.74 0.48 -1.60
C VAL A 463 21.90 -0.13 -0.81
N LEU A 464 22.04 -1.45 -0.82
CA LEU A 464 23.16 -2.13 -0.18
C LEU A 464 24.49 -1.75 -0.83
N VAL A 465 24.57 -1.66 -2.17
CA VAL A 465 25.76 -1.19 -2.88
C VAL A 465 26.11 0.25 -2.49
N ILE A 466 25.14 1.17 -2.48
CA ILE A 466 25.35 2.57 -2.08
C ILE A 466 25.88 2.66 -0.66
N ILE A 467 25.29 1.91 0.28
CA ILE A 467 25.71 1.88 1.69
C ILE A 467 27.12 1.31 1.82
N PHE A 468 27.40 0.21 1.12
CA PHE A 468 28.70 -0.46 1.13
C PHE A 468 29.81 0.46 0.60
N VAL A 469 29.63 1.04 -0.59
CA VAL A 469 30.62 1.96 -1.19
C VAL A 469 30.78 3.23 -0.33
N ALA A 470 29.70 3.76 0.23
CA ALA A 470 29.78 4.92 1.12
C ALA A 470 30.61 4.63 2.38
N LYS A 471 30.50 3.41 2.92
CA LYS A 471 31.29 2.93 4.05
C LYS A 471 32.74 2.62 3.67
N MET A 472 33.01 2.16 2.44
CA MET A 472 34.39 2.00 1.98
C MET A 472 35.15 3.34 1.95
N LEU A 473 34.46 4.43 1.59
CA LEU A 473 35.06 5.77 1.42
C LEU A 473 35.25 6.57 2.73
N THR A 474 34.94 6.02 3.90
CA THR A 474 35.23 6.66 5.20
C THR A 474 36.69 6.45 5.61
N LYS A 475 37.35 7.51 6.11
CA LYS A 475 38.82 7.62 6.29
C LYS A 475 39.49 6.53 7.15
N GLU A 476 38.76 5.82 8.01
CA GLU A 476 39.30 4.68 8.77
C GLU A 476 39.87 3.58 7.85
N ASN A 477 39.27 3.32 6.69
CA ASN A 477 39.76 2.28 5.77
C ASN A 477 41.08 2.66 5.08
N GLN A 478 41.36 3.96 4.86
CA GLN A 478 42.54 4.40 4.12
C GLN A 478 43.83 4.31 4.97
N TYR A 479 43.70 4.43 6.30
CA TYR A 479 44.80 4.23 7.26
C TYR A 479 45.04 2.74 7.53
N LEU A 480 43.98 1.93 7.58
CA LEU A 480 44.05 0.48 7.79
C LEU A 480 44.57 -0.30 6.57
N LEU A 481 44.29 0.17 5.35
CA LEU A 481 44.82 -0.41 4.10
C LEU A 481 46.35 -0.28 3.99
N ASN A 482 46.96 0.75 4.57
CA ASN A 482 48.42 0.97 4.54
C ASN A 482 49.19 0.13 5.58
N LYS A 483 48.51 -0.50 6.55
CA LYS A 483 49.16 -1.24 7.64
C LYS A 483 49.05 -2.76 7.53
N GLY A 484 48.48 -3.28 6.44
CA GLY A 484 48.40 -4.73 6.22
C GLY A 484 47.60 -5.49 7.30
N GLU A 485 46.72 -4.82 8.03
CA GLU A 485 45.77 -5.49 8.92
C GLU A 485 44.56 -5.95 8.11
N LYS A 486 44.32 -7.26 8.12
CA LYS A 486 43.20 -7.91 7.45
C LYS A 486 41.88 -7.25 7.85
N ILE A 487 41.28 -6.57 6.89
CA ILE A 487 39.96 -5.96 6.97
C ILE A 487 38.90 -7.04 7.18
N MET A 488 38.06 -6.92 8.22
CA MET A 488 36.64 -7.25 8.12
C MET A 488 35.84 -6.84 9.39
N PHE A 489 34.85 -5.96 9.20
CA PHE A 489 33.70 -5.71 10.09
C PHE A 489 33.97 -5.13 11.50
N GLU A 490 34.10 -3.81 11.60
CA GLU A 490 34.38 -3.22 12.92
C GLU A 490 33.19 -2.87 13.83
N HIS A 491 31.94 -3.15 13.48
CA HIS A 491 30.85 -3.13 14.48
C HIS A 491 29.83 -4.28 14.30
N TYR A 492 30.04 -5.14 13.29
CA TYR A 492 29.04 -6.13 12.84
C TYR A 492 29.74 -7.29 12.15
N SER A 493 30.37 -8.21 12.88
CA SER A 493 30.88 -9.44 12.26
C SER A 493 29.71 -10.36 11.92
N VAL A 494 29.74 -11.00 10.73
CA VAL A 494 28.80 -12.08 10.40
C VAL A 494 28.90 -13.20 11.46
N ALA A 495 30.09 -13.44 12.01
CA ALA A 495 30.28 -14.38 13.11
C ALA A 495 29.55 -13.96 14.40
N ASP A 496 29.46 -12.66 14.69
CA ASP A 496 28.74 -12.13 15.85
C ASP A 496 27.22 -12.19 15.66
N LEU A 497 26.74 -12.02 14.41
CA LEU A 497 25.34 -12.25 14.06
C LEU A 497 24.95 -13.71 14.31
N PHE A 498 25.79 -14.65 13.88
CA PHE A 498 25.59 -16.07 14.13
C PHE A 498 25.68 -16.40 15.63
N ALA A 499 26.62 -15.82 16.37
CA ALA A 499 26.76 -16.00 17.82
C ALA A 499 25.53 -15.49 18.60
N ASN A 500 24.96 -14.36 18.20
CA ASN A 500 23.75 -13.80 18.84
C ASN A 500 22.48 -14.59 18.47
N LEU A 501 22.38 -15.07 17.22
CA LEU A 501 21.35 -16.03 16.79
C LEU A 501 21.41 -17.32 17.61
N TYR A 502 22.62 -17.81 17.89
CA TYR A 502 22.88 -19.00 18.68
C TYR A 502 22.59 -18.81 20.18
N LYS A 503 23.05 -17.71 20.79
CA LYS A 503 22.85 -17.40 22.22
C LYS A 503 21.37 -17.22 22.57
N LYS A 504 20.57 -16.67 21.64
CA LYS A 504 19.10 -16.52 21.77
C LYS A 504 18.29 -17.64 21.11
N ARG A 505 18.90 -18.79 20.80
CA ARG A 505 18.25 -19.90 20.05
C ARG A 505 16.84 -20.23 20.55
N LYS A 506 16.62 -20.31 21.87
CA LYS A 506 15.30 -20.64 22.44
C LYS A 506 14.23 -19.59 22.10
N ALA A 507 14.57 -18.30 22.24
CA ALA A 507 13.66 -17.20 21.93
C ALA A 507 13.44 -17.04 20.42
N ASN A 508 14.48 -17.26 19.62
CA ASN A 508 14.41 -17.20 18.15
C ASN A 508 13.56 -18.33 17.57
N ILE A 509 13.67 -19.54 18.14
CA ILE A 509 12.82 -20.69 17.79
C ILE A 509 11.36 -20.39 18.17
N LEU A 510 11.11 -19.83 19.36
CA LEU A 510 9.74 -19.46 19.77
C LEU A 510 9.13 -18.38 18.87
N ALA A 511 9.90 -17.35 18.52
CA ALA A 511 9.48 -16.29 17.62
C ALA A 511 9.23 -16.81 16.20
N LEU A 512 10.06 -17.74 15.72
CA LEU A 512 9.87 -18.41 14.43
C LEU A 512 8.58 -19.22 14.41
N ILE A 513 8.32 -20.02 15.46
CA ILE A 513 7.09 -20.82 15.59
C ILE A 513 5.86 -19.91 15.66
N ALA A 514 5.91 -18.83 16.43
CA ALA A 514 4.80 -17.88 16.56
C ALA A 514 4.52 -17.14 15.24
N LEU A 515 5.56 -16.64 14.57
CA LEU A 515 5.44 -15.94 13.29
C LEU A 515 4.94 -16.88 12.18
N PHE A 516 5.47 -18.10 12.15
CA PHE A 516 5.01 -19.14 11.24
C PHE A 516 3.55 -19.48 11.52
N ALA A 517 3.15 -19.72 12.77
CA ALA A 517 1.76 -19.98 13.11
C ALA A 517 0.84 -18.81 12.72
N LEU A 518 1.25 -17.56 12.95
CA LEU A 518 0.42 -16.38 12.64
C LEU A 518 0.17 -16.21 11.14
N ILE A 519 1.09 -16.67 10.29
CA ILE A 519 0.95 -16.58 8.82
C ILE A 519 0.34 -17.88 8.25
N ALA A 520 0.86 -19.02 8.68
CA ALA A 520 0.48 -20.35 8.21
C ALA A 520 -0.89 -20.80 8.72
N VAL A 521 -1.30 -20.46 9.94
CA VAL A 521 -2.59 -20.90 10.49
C VAL A 521 -3.76 -20.21 9.77
N PRO A 522 -3.81 -18.89 9.57
CA PRO A 522 -4.87 -18.26 8.77
C PRO A 522 -4.85 -18.71 7.31
N PHE A 523 -3.65 -18.91 6.74
CA PHE A 523 -3.47 -19.44 5.38
C PHE A 523 -4.03 -20.86 5.23
N THR A 524 -3.70 -21.75 6.18
CA THR A 524 -4.17 -23.13 6.22
C THR A 524 -5.65 -23.18 6.57
N ILE A 525 -6.14 -22.35 7.50
CA ILE A 525 -7.57 -22.23 7.82
C ILE A 525 -8.35 -21.68 6.62
N LYS A 526 -7.83 -20.73 5.83
CA LYS A 526 -8.50 -20.27 4.60
C LYS A 526 -8.52 -21.36 3.54
N ALA A 527 -7.40 -22.08 3.35
CA ALA A 527 -7.31 -23.22 2.45
C ALA A 527 -8.24 -24.39 2.88
N VAL A 528 -8.46 -24.57 4.19
CA VAL A 528 -9.31 -25.63 4.76
C VAL A 528 -10.78 -25.17 4.89
N LYS A 529 -11.07 -23.91 5.21
CA LYS A 529 -12.44 -23.33 5.29
C LYS A 529 -13.06 -23.03 3.92
N ASN A 530 -12.28 -23.01 2.85
CA ASN A 530 -12.84 -23.12 1.49
C ASN A 530 -13.44 -24.53 1.23
N LYS A 531 -13.39 -25.46 2.19
CA LYS A 531 -14.31 -26.62 2.31
C LYS A 531 -15.56 -26.33 3.15
N ASN A 532 -15.97 -25.08 3.32
CA ASN A 532 -17.38 -24.84 3.57
C ASN A 532 -18.08 -25.19 2.26
N THR A 533 -18.57 -26.42 2.21
CA THR A 533 -19.78 -26.80 1.49
C THR A 533 -20.87 -25.79 1.83
N VAL A 534 -20.85 -24.65 1.15
CA VAL A 534 -22.08 -24.19 0.52
C VAL A 534 -22.34 -25.30 -0.48
N LYS A 535 -23.44 -26.03 -0.32
CA LYS A 535 -24.06 -26.68 -1.47
C LYS A 535 -24.42 -25.51 -2.41
N ASP A 536 -23.45 -25.02 -3.19
CA ASP A 536 -23.76 -24.27 -4.40
C ASP A 536 -24.37 -25.32 -5.31
N THR A 537 -25.67 -25.49 -5.20
CA THR A 537 -26.45 -26.38 -6.05
C THR A 537 -26.54 -25.83 -7.47
N THR A 538 -25.62 -24.99 -7.95
CA THR A 538 -25.70 -24.39 -9.29
C THR A 538 -24.77 -25.14 -10.26
N SER A 539 -25.30 -26.20 -10.85
CA SER A 539 -24.59 -27.03 -11.84
C SER A 539 -24.61 -26.44 -13.26
N TYR A 540 -25.55 -25.53 -13.55
CA TYR A 540 -25.75 -24.93 -14.88
C TYR A 540 -25.95 -23.41 -14.80
N SER A 541 -25.27 -22.67 -15.70
CA SER A 541 -25.51 -21.24 -15.91
C SER A 541 -25.88 -20.94 -17.36
N THR A 542 -26.96 -20.17 -17.52
CA THR A 542 -27.50 -19.75 -18.82
C THR A 542 -27.62 -18.24 -18.83
N TYR A 543 -26.99 -17.59 -19.80
CA TYR A 543 -27.03 -16.15 -20.00
C TYR A 543 -27.79 -15.83 -21.27
N ILE A 544 -28.93 -15.17 -21.11
CA ILE A 544 -29.79 -14.71 -22.19
C ILE A 544 -29.59 -13.20 -22.33
N SER A 545 -29.58 -12.68 -23.55
CA SER A 545 -29.48 -11.25 -23.78
C SER A 545 -30.32 -10.84 -24.98
N TYR A 546 -31.04 -9.73 -24.83
CA TYR A 546 -31.84 -9.11 -25.87
C TYR A 546 -31.28 -7.72 -26.14
N LYS A 547 -30.90 -7.47 -27.38
CA LYS A 547 -30.53 -6.15 -27.86
C LYS A 547 -31.79 -5.38 -28.22
N ILE A 548 -31.90 -4.14 -27.75
CA ILE A 548 -33.00 -3.24 -28.07
C ILE A 548 -32.44 -2.09 -28.91
N THR A 549 -33.08 -1.81 -30.05
CA THR A 549 -32.74 -0.69 -30.94
C THR A 549 -33.90 0.30 -30.95
N PRO A 550 -33.73 1.50 -30.37
CA PRO A 550 -34.79 2.51 -30.30
C PRO A 550 -34.97 3.29 -31.62
N PRO A 551 -36.07 4.05 -31.81
CA PRO A 551 -36.35 4.83 -33.03
C PRO A 551 -35.34 5.97 -33.29
N GLU A 552 -35.01 6.28 -34.54
CA GLU A 552 -33.96 7.26 -34.91
C GLU A 552 -34.13 8.66 -34.29
N ASP A 553 -35.37 9.14 -34.10
CA ASP A 553 -35.62 10.45 -33.47
C ASP A 553 -35.40 10.48 -31.95
N SER A 554 -35.42 9.30 -31.30
CA SER A 554 -35.13 9.19 -29.89
C SER A 554 -33.62 9.27 -29.61
N ALA A 555 -32.74 8.94 -30.57
CA ALA A 555 -31.29 9.01 -30.41
C ALA A 555 -30.77 10.43 -30.09
N LYS A 556 -31.52 11.50 -30.44
CA LYS A 556 -31.20 12.89 -30.09
C LYS A 556 -31.78 13.35 -28.74
N THR A 557 -32.74 12.60 -28.20
CA THR A 557 -33.43 12.91 -26.93
C THR A 557 -33.00 11.96 -25.79
N ILE A 558 -32.29 10.85 -26.10
CA ILE A 558 -31.63 9.93 -25.17
C ILE A 558 -30.27 10.51 -24.70
N LEU A 559 -30.22 11.81 -24.42
CA LEU A 559 -29.16 12.43 -23.60
C LEU A 559 -29.61 12.61 -22.14
N ASN A 560 -30.91 12.41 -21.88
CA ASN A 560 -31.50 12.43 -20.54
C ASN A 560 -31.92 11.01 -20.15
N HIS A 561 -31.17 10.39 -19.25
CA HIS A 561 -31.49 9.10 -18.63
C HIS A 561 -32.72 9.25 -17.70
N GLN A 562 -33.93 9.32 -18.26
CA GLN A 562 -35.14 9.23 -17.46
C GLN A 562 -35.34 7.80 -16.93
N ILE A 563 -35.76 7.68 -15.67
CA ILE A 563 -36.35 6.46 -15.13
C ILE A 563 -37.61 6.16 -15.94
N GLY A 564 -37.60 5.08 -16.74
CA GLY A 564 -38.74 4.65 -17.57
C GLY A 564 -38.46 4.47 -19.07
N GLY A 565 -37.38 3.77 -19.44
CA GLY A 565 -37.00 3.46 -20.82
C GLY A 565 -37.41 2.06 -21.30
N TYR A 566 -37.09 1.71 -22.55
CA TYR A 566 -37.40 0.41 -23.15
C TYR A 566 -36.75 -0.76 -22.40
N SER A 567 -35.48 -0.64 -21.99
CA SER A 567 -34.80 -1.69 -21.22
C SER A 567 -35.42 -1.86 -19.83
N ASP A 568 -35.88 -0.77 -19.20
CA ASP A 568 -36.60 -0.82 -17.92
C ASP A 568 -37.97 -1.52 -18.06
N PHE A 569 -38.73 -1.21 -19.13
CA PHE A 569 -39.99 -1.90 -19.43
C PHE A 569 -39.79 -3.41 -19.60
N TYR A 570 -38.85 -3.82 -20.45
CA TYR A 570 -38.64 -5.24 -20.73
C TYR A 570 -38.03 -5.99 -19.53
N GLY A 571 -37.18 -5.34 -18.73
CA GLY A 571 -36.67 -5.96 -17.52
C GLY A 571 -37.71 -6.09 -16.42
N LYS A 572 -38.59 -5.09 -16.23
CA LYS A 572 -39.76 -5.19 -15.32
C LYS A 572 -40.80 -6.18 -15.82
N LEU A 573 -40.97 -6.30 -17.14
CA LEU A 573 -41.84 -7.30 -17.75
C LEU A 573 -41.35 -8.70 -17.39
N ILE A 574 -40.05 -8.97 -17.52
CA ILE A 574 -39.46 -10.25 -17.11
C ILE A 574 -39.62 -10.45 -15.60
N ASP A 575 -39.15 -9.51 -14.78
CA ASP A 575 -39.13 -9.63 -13.32
C ASP A 575 -40.54 -9.80 -12.72
N GLY A 576 -41.53 -9.06 -13.23
CA GLY A 576 -42.93 -9.16 -12.80
C GLY A 576 -43.62 -10.48 -13.18
N ASN A 577 -43.08 -11.24 -14.14
CA ASN A 577 -43.60 -12.55 -14.55
C ASN A 577 -42.75 -13.72 -14.02
N LEU A 578 -41.75 -13.48 -13.15
CA LEU A 578 -40.97 -14.51 -12.46
C LEU A 578 -41.75 -15.13 -11.28
N ASN A 579 -42.89 -15.75 -11.58
CA ASN A 579 -43.69 -16.48 -10.61
C ASN A 579 -44.07 -17.87 -11.11
N GLY A 580 -44.31 -18.77 -10.17
CA GLY A 580 -44.56 -20.18 -10.43
C GLY A 580 -45.79 -20.44 -11.30
N ALA A 581 -46.78 -19.55 -11.22
CA ALA A 581 -47.99 -19.65 -12.01
C ALA A 581 -47.72 -19.42 -13.51
N TYR A 582 -46.85 -18.47 -13.87
CA TYR A 582 -46.44 -18.25 -15.25
C TYR A 582 -45.44 -19.31 -15.75
N LEU A 583 -44.51 -19.69 -14.87
CA LEU A 583 -43.38 -20.53 -15.23
C LEU A 583 -43.72 -22.03 -15.34
N PHE A 584 -44.69 -22.54 -14.55
CA PHE A 584 -44.88 -24.00 -14.41
C PHE A 584 -46.32 -24.51 -14.52
N ASN A 585 -47.35 -23.65 -14.66
CA ASN A 585 -48.75 -24.14 -14.67
C ASN A 585 -49.13 -24.93 -15.92
N ASP A 586 -48.52 -24.62 -17.05
CA ASP A 586 -48.68 -25.23 -18.36
C ASP A 586 -47.57 -26.25 -18.70
N VAL A 587 -46.75 -26.61 -17.70
CA VAL A 587 -45.71 -27.64 -17.83
C VAL A 587 -46.33 -29.01 -17.52
N GLU A 588 -46.06 -29.99 -18.38
CA GLU A 588 -46.52 -31.37 -18.22
C GLU A 588 -46.09 -31.94 -16.85
N PRO A 589 -46.98 -32.65 -16.11
CA PRO A 589 -46.67 -33.14 -14.76
C PRO A 589 -45.40 -34.00 -14.68
N SER A 590 -45.10 -34.75 -15.73
CA SER A 590 -43.89 -35.59 -15.80
C SER A 590 -42.60 -34.78 -15.92
N GLU A 591 -42.59 -33.70 -16.71
CA GLU A 591 -41.47 -32.77 -16.84
C GLU A 591 -41.29 -31.94 -15.57
N LEU A 592 -42.40 -31.48 -14.98
CA LEU A 592 -42.38 -30.71 -13.73
C LEU A 592 -41.84 -31.53 -12.55
N LYS A 593 -42.24 -32.80 -12.44
CA LYS A 593 -41.73 -33.71 -11.42
C LYS A 593 -40.23 -33.93 -11.53
N LYS A 594 -39.72 -34.03 -12.75
CA LYS A 594 -38.28 -34.15 -13.03
C LYS A 594 -37.54 -32.88 -12.63
N ILE A 595 -38.03 -31.69 -13.02
CA ILE A 595 -37.45 -30.40 -12.66
C ILE A 595 -37.48 -30.20 -11.13
N ALA A 596 -38.58 -30.53 -10.46
CA ALA A 596 -38.71 -30.45 -9.01
C ALA A 596 -37.66 -31.30 -8.29
N SER A 597 -37.46 -32.54 -8.76
CA SER A 597 -36.42 -33.44 -8.24
C SER A 597 -35.01 -32.89 -8.47
N GLU A 598 -34.71 -32.33 -9.64
CA GLU A 598 -33.39 -31.77 -9.97
C GLU A 598 -33.10 -30.48 -9.18
N LEU A 599 -34.13 -29.73 -8.79
CA LEU A 599 -34.05 -28.50 -7.99
C LEU A 599 -34.15 -28.73 -6.46
N ASP A 600 -34.19 -30.00 -6.01
CA ASP A 600 -34.37 -30.39 -4.60
C ASP A 600 -35.63 -29.73 -3.97
N THR A 601 -36.77 -29.82 -4.68
CA THR A 601 -38.03 -29.18 -4.29
C THR A 601 -39.26 -30.01 -4.70
N THR A 602 -40.48 -29.50 -4.46
CA THR A 602 -41.73 -30.17 -4.85
C THR A 602 -42.44 -29.45 -5.99
N GLU A 603 -43.23 -30.18 -6.76
CA GLU A 603 -44.06 -29.63 -7.85
C GLU A 603 -44.98 -28.51 -7.34
N THR A 604 -45.58 -28.70 -6.17
CA THR A 604 -46.44 -27.70 -5.52
C THR A 604 -45.66 -26.45 -5.14
N THR A 605 -44.42 -26.58 -4.67
CA THR A 605 -43.54 -25.44 -4.37
C THR A 605 -43.15 -24.68 -5.62
N LEU A 606 -42.89 -25.36 -6.74
CA LEU A 606 -42.57 -24.70 -8.00
C LEU A 606 -43.76 -23.91 -8.56
N LYS A 607 -44.96 -24.50 -8.59
CA LYS A 607 -46.18 -23.80 -9.05
C LYS A 607 -46.55 -22.60 -8.18
N ASN A 608 -46.28 -22.68 -6.88
CA ASN A 608 -46.54 -21.60 -5.92
C ASN A 608 -45.33 -20.67 -5.69
N SER A 609 -44.25 -20.83 -6.46
CA SER A 609 -43.03 -20.04 -6.27
C SER A 609 -43.27 -18.55 -6.56
N THR A 610 -42.68 -17.67 -5.75
CA THR A 610 -42.70 -16.22 -5.96
C THR A 610 -41.34 -15.73 -6.44
N SER A 611 -41.22 -14.45 -6.77
CA SER A 611 -39.94 -13.80 -7.11
C SER A 611 -38.85 -14.07 -6.06
N ASP A 612 -39.22 -14.17 -4.78
CA ASP A 612 -38.29 -14.47 -3.67
C ASP A 612 -37.65 -15.86 -3.78
N TYR A 613 -38.37 -16.85 -4.33
CA TYR A 613 -37.83 -18.19 -4.56
C TYR A 613 -36.76 -18.19 -5.66
N TRP A 614 -36.92 -17.30 -6.63
CA TRP A 614 -36.01 -17.13 -7.77
C TRP A 614 -34.88 -16.13 -7.50
N TRP A 615 -34.96 -15.38 -6.40
CA TRP A 615 -33.90 -14.49 -5.94
C TRP A 615 -32.56 -15.22 -5.83
N LYS A 616 -31.50 -14.66 -6.43
CA LYS A 616 -30.15 -15.23 -6.62
C LYS A 616 -30.03 -16.42 -7.57
N LYS A 617 -31.13 -17.13 -7.90
CA LYS A 617 -31.17 -18.16 -8.95
C LYS A 617 -31.40 -17.54 -10.33
N LEU A 618 -32.07 -16.40 -10.37
CA LEU A 618 -32.37 -15.63 -11.57
C LEU A 618 -32.02 -14.17 -11.31
N THR A 619 -31.36 -13.51 -12.26
CA THR A 619 -31.03 -12.08 -12.15
C THR A 619 -31.23 -11.41 -13.49
N VAL A 620 -32.07 -10.39 -13.50
CA VAL A 620 -32.33 -9.55 -14.68
C VAL A 620 -31.39 -8.34 -14.62
N TYR A 621 -30.69 -8.08 -15.71
CA TYR A 621 -29.79 -6.95 -15.89
C TYR A 621 -30.32 -6.03 -16.98
N TYR A 622 -30.18 -4.73 -16.74
CA TYR A 622 -30.56 -3.69 -17.67
C TYR A 622 -29.29 -3.15 -18.31
N MET A 623 -29.24 -3.09 -19.64
CA MET A 623 -28.11 -2.46 -20.34
C MET A 623 -28.32 -0.93 -20.37
N ILE A 624 -27.21 -0.19 -20.35
CA ILE A 624 -27.19 1.28 -20.36
C ILE A 624 -27.77 1.79 -21.69
N ASP A 625 -28.35 3.00 -21.72
CA ASP A 625 -28.89 3.67 -22.91
C ASP A 625 -30.02 2.93 -23.64
N ASP A 626 -30.86 2.19 -22.90
CA ASP A 626 -31.90 1.33 -23.47
C ASP A 626 -31.38 0.28 -24.47
N ALA A 627 -30.10 -0.07 -24.40
CA ALA A 627 -29.45 -0.94 -25.39
C ALA A 627 -29.87 -2.42 -25.30
N GLY A 628 -30.54 -2.84 -24.22
CA GLY A 628 -30.92 -4.24 -24.05
C GLY A 628 -31.23 -4.69 -22.63
N VAL A 629 -31.72 -5.93 -22.52
CA VAL A 629 -32.00 -6.61 -21.26
C VAL A 629 -31.29 -7.97 -21.25
N GLY A 630 -30.59 -8.28 -20.17
CA GLY A 630 -29.94 -9.55 -19.94
C GLY A 630 -30.62 -10.34 -18.83
N VAL A 631 -30.61 -11.66 -18.92
CA VAL A 631 -31.09 -12.54 -17.86
C VAL A 631 -30.04 -13.61 -17.59
N LYS A 632 -29.69 -13.77 -16.31
CA LYS A 632 -28.79 -14.82 -15.84
C LYS A 632 -29.59 -15.82 -15.02
N ILE A 633 -29.51 -17.09 -15.42
CA ILE A 633 -30.15 -18.22 -14.76
C ILE A 633 -29.04 -19.10 -14.17
N LEU A 634 -29.15 -19.42 -12.89
CA LEU A 634 -28.23 -20.22 -12.08
C LEU A 634 -29.03 -21.29 -11.33
N THR A 635 -29.10 -22.51 -11.88
CA THR A 635 -29.83 -23.62 -11.25
C THR A 635 -29.06 -24.96 -11.38
N PRO A 636 -29.38 -25.96 -10.55
CA PRO A 636 -28.83 -27.32 -10.69
C PRO A 636 -29.35 -28.08 -11.90
N SER A 637 -30.37 -27.57 -12.59
CA SER A 637 -31.11 -28.29 -13.61
C SER A 637 -30.97 -27.61 -14.97
N LYS A 638 -30.37 -28.33 -15.92
CA LYS A 638 -30.37 -27.90 -17.33
C LYS A 638 -31.81 -27.79 -17.87
N ASN A 639 -32.67 -28.74 -17.53
CA ASN A 639 -34.07 -28.73 -17.96
C ASN A 639 -34.81 -27.49 -17.42
N ALA A 640 -34.53 -27.07 -16.18
CA ALA A 640 -35.07 -25.84 -15.61
C ALA A 640 -34.54 -24.61 -16.35
N ASN A 641 -33.23 -24.54 -16.64
CA ASN A 641 -32.66 -23.43 -17.40
C ASN A 641 -33.27 -23.32 -18.81
N ASP A 642 -33.38 -24.44 -19.52
CA ASP A 642 -33.94 -24.50 -20.88
C ASP A 642 -35.44 -24.13 -20.88
N LEU A 643 -36.19 -24.55 -19.86
CA LEU A 643 -37.60 -24.13 -19.68
C LEU A 643 -37.71 -22.63 -19.39
N LEU A 644 -36.91 -22.11 -18.46
CA LEU A 644 -36.91 -20.69 -18.10
C LEU A 644 -36.53 -19.81 -19.30
N GLU A 645 -35.55 -20.24 -20.10
CA GLU A 645 -35.20 -19.58 -21.36
C GLU A 645 -36.40 -19.55 -22.33
N ARG A 646 -37.05 -20.68 -22.59
CA ARG A 646 -38.26 -20.74 -23.44
C ARG A 646 -39.37 -19.81 -22.96
N LYS A 647 -39.57 -19.72 -21.64
CA LYS A 647 -40.59 -18.84 -21.02
C LYS A 647 -40.27 -17.36 -21.21
N ILE A 648 -39.01 -16.98 -21.00
CA ILE A 648 -38.54 -15.60 -21.18
C ILE A 648 -38.59 -15.23 -22.67
N ASP A 649 -38.17 -16.13 -23.57
CA ASP A 649 -38.27 -15.95 -25.01
C ASP A 649 -39.73 -15.71 -25.43
N GLY A 650 -40.65 -16.57 -24.96
CA GLY A 650 -42.08 -16.43 -25.26
C GLY A 650 -42.68 -15.13 -24.73
N LEU A 651 -42.22 -14.66 -23.57
CA LEU A 651 -42.63 -13.38 -23.00
C LEU A 651 -42.15 -12.21 -23.85
N ILE A 652 -40.86 -12.17 -24.21
CA ILE A 652 -40.30 -11.11 -25.05
C ILE A 652 -40.94 -11.13 -26.43
N GLU A 653 -41.12 -12.30 -27.03
CA GLU A 653 -41.74 -12.46 -28.35
C GLU A 653 -43.18 -11.94 -28.37
N LYS A 654 -43.95 -12.18 -27.30
CA LYS A 654 -45.33 -11.66 -27.15
C LYS A 654 -45.39 -10.13 -27.07
N PHE A 655 -44.38 -9.50 -26.46
CA PHE A 655 -44.35 -8.05 -26.20
C PHE A 655 -43.33 -7.29 -27.06
N LYS A 656 -42.69 -7.93 -28.05
CA LYS A 656 -41.65 -7.28 -28.87
C LYS A 656 -42.18 -6.18 -29.78
N HIS A 657 -43.48 -6.20 -30.08
CA HIS A 657 -44.18 -5.21 -30.91
C HIS A 657 -45.00 -4.21 -30.09
N THR A 658 -44.80 -4.16 -28.76
CA THR A 658 -45.52 -3.22 -27.89
C THR A 658 -45.23 -1.76 -28.23
N TYR A 659 -44.02 -1.45 -28.71
CA TYR A 659 -43.63 -0.11 -29.13
C TYR A 659 -43.39 -0.05 -30.64
N ALA A 660 -43.98 0.95 -31.30
CA ALA A 660 -43.74 1.20 -32.73
C ALA A 660 -42.28 1.62 -32.96
N ASN A 661 -41.66 1.08 -34.01
CA ASN A 661 -40.28 1.40 -34.44
C ASN A 661 -39.16 1.04 -33.43
N VAL A 662 -39.44 0.19 -32.44
CA VAL A 662 -38.43 -0.43 -31.57
C VAL A 662 -38.12 -1.83 -32.08
N LYS A 663 -36.85 -2.14 -32.33
CA LYS A 663 -36.42 -3.47 -32.77
C LYS A 663 -35.79 -4.23 -31.61
N ILE A 664 -36.24 -5.47 -31.37
CA ILE A 664 -35.67 -6.37 -30.36
C ILE A 664 -35.07 -7.58 -31.05
N GLU A 665 -33.82 -7.87 -30.73
CA GLU A 665 -33.07 -9.00 -31.28
C GLU A 665 -32.49 -9.83 -30.13
N LYS A 666 -32.81 -11.12 -30.09
CA LYS A 666 -32.16 -12.06 -29.18
C LYS A 666 -30.71 -12.26 -29.63
N LEU A 667 -29.77 -12.03 -28.72
CA LEU A 667 -28.35 -12.34 -28.90
C LEU A 667 -28.10 -13.82 -28.58
N GLU A 668 -26.98 -14.36 -29.06
CA GLU A 668 -26.63 -15.77 -28.84
C GLU A 668 -26.60 -16.10 -27.34
N THR A 669 -27.38 -17.10 -26.93
CA THR A 669 -27.42 -17.57 -25.54
C THR A 669 -26.09 -18.20 -25.18
N ILE A 670 -25.42 -17.68 -24.16
CA ILE A 670 -24.16 -18.22 -23.67
C ILE A 670 -24.47 -19.24 -22.57
N ASN A 671 -24.35 -20.53 -22.90
CA ASN A 671 -24.41 -21.62 -21.94
C ASN A 671 -23.00 -21.97 -21.44
N SER A 672 -22.78 -21.96 -20.13
CA SER A 672 -21.58 -22.59 -19.59
C SER A 672 -21.71 -24.11 -19.66
N LYS A 673 -20.69 -24.81 -20.17
CA LYS A 673 -20.60 -26.28 -20.04
C LYS A 673 -20.80 -26.70 -18.58
N GLU A 674 -21.46 -27.85 -18.40
CA GLU A 674 -21.69 -28.55 -17.13
C GLU A 674 -20.46 -28.44 -16.21
N LEU A 675 -20.64 -27.88 -15.01
CA LEU A 675 -19.67 -28.07 -13.95
C LEU A 675 -19.75 -29.55 -13.57
N ASN A 676 -18.80 -30.36 -14.04
CA ASN A 676 -18.74 -31.80 -13.79
C ASN A 676 -19.15 -32.15 -12.34
N ALA A 677 -20.34 -32.71 -12.18
CA ALA A 677 -20.69 -33.46 -11.00
C ALA A 677 -20.04 -34.85 -11.14
N ASN A 678 -19.08 -35.16 -10.27
CA ASN A 678 -18.43 -36.46 -10.15
C ASN A 678 -17.50 -36.87 -11.30
N GLY A 679 -16.39 -36.15 -11.45
CA GLY A 679 -15.12 -36.85 -11.40
C GLY A 679 -14.62 -36.77 -9.96
N GLU A 680 -14.56 -37.88 -9.26
CA GLU A 680 -13.65 -38.00 -8.11
C GLU A 680 -12.21 -37.84 -8.61
N THR A 681 -11.80 -36.65 -9.01
CA THR A 681 -10.51 -36.19 -8.54
C THR A 681 -10.78 -35.78 -7.12
N ALA A 682 -10.41 -36.65 -6.18
CA ALA A 682 -10.02 -36.15 -4.88
C ALA A 682 -9.05 -34.97 -5.15
N LEU A 683 -9.56 -33.73 -5.06
CA LEU A 683 -8.81 -32.63 -4.48
C LEU A 683 -8.63 -32.98 -3.00
N GLY A 684 -7.97 -34.13 -2.77
CA GLY A 684 -7.08 -34.26 -1.65
C GLY A 684 -6.22 -33.02 -1.77
N LEU A 685 -6.29 -32.20 -0.72
CA LEU A 685 -5.33 -31.16 -0.40
C LEU A 685 -4.05 -31.52 -1.14
N ASN A 686 -3.59 -30.76 -2.14
CA ASN A 686 -2.36 -31.13 -2.83
C ASN A 686 -1.27 -30.96 -1.78
N VAL A 687 -1.06 -32.01 -0.96
CA VAL A 687 -0.33 -31.95 0.30
C VAL A 687 1.09 -31.57 -0.04
N LYS A 688 1.61 -32.03 -1.20
CA LYS A 688 2.89 -31.61 -1.75
C LYS A 688 2.93 -30.10 -2.06
N ASN A 689 1.89 -29.52 -2.64
CA ASN A 689 1.85 -28.08 -2.97
C ASN A 689 1.55 -27.20 -1.74
N LEU A 690 0.74 -27.66 -0.78
CA LEU A 690 0.54 -27.00 0.51
C LEU A 690 1.83 -27.08 1.35
N ILE A 691 2.47 -28.25 1.42
CA ILE A 691 3.79 -28.43 2.06
C ILE A 691 4.82 -27.55 1.39
N LEU A 692 4.86 -27.46 0.05
CA LEU A 692 5.77 -26.58 -0.66
C LEU A 692 5.52 -25.10 -0.31
N ARG A 693 4.26 -24.67 -0.25
CA ARG A 693 3.89 -23.29 0.12
C ARG A 693 4.14 -22.98 1.60
N LEU A 694 3.90 -23.94 2.49
CA LEU A 694 4.27 -23.86 3.90
C LEU A 694 5.79 -23.87 4.09
N ALA A 695 6.54 -24.59 3.25
CA ALA A 695 7.99 -24.56 3.23
C ALA A 695 8.51 -23.18 2.79
N VAL A 696 7.91 -22.58 1.75
CA VAL A 696 8.24 -21.21 1.33
C VAL A 696 7.91 -20.19 2.43
N ILE A 697 6.74 -20.28 3.07
CA ILE A 697 6.39 -19.45 4.23
C ILE A 697 7.40 -19.67 5.37
N GLY A 698 7.84 -20.91 5.60
CA GLY A 698 8.87 -21.26 6.56
C GLY A 698 10.20 -20.57 6.25
N VAL A 699 10.66 -20.61 5.00
CA VAL A 699 11.88 -19.91 4.56
C VAL A 699 11.75 -18.41 4.74
N VAL A 700 10.60 -17.81 4.40
CA VAL A 700 10.34 -16.39 4.61
C VAL A 700 10.35 -16.04 6.11
N CYS A 701 9.73 -16.85 6.96
CA CYS A 701 9.76 -16.65 8.41
C CYS A 701 11.19 -16.76 8.98
N VAL A 702 12.02 -17.69 8.49
CA VAL A 702 13.43 -17.79 8.86
C VAL A 702 14.18 -16.52 8.47
N ILE A 703 13.99 -16.04 7.23
CA ILE A 703 14.60 -14.79 6.75
C ILE A 703 14.15 -13.60 7.61
N LEU A 704 12.86 -13.52 7.96
CA LEU A 704 12.31 -12.45 8.79
C LEU A 704 12.82 -12.49 10.24
N VAL A 705 13.02 -13.67 10.83
CA VAL A 705 13.61 -13.81 12.18
C VAL A 705 15.10 -13.46 12.14
N VAL A 706 15.83 -13.86 11.10
CA VAL A 706 17.22 -13.46 10.88
C VAL A 706 17.32 -11.94 10.70
N MET A 707 16.49 -11.35 9.84
CA MET A 707 16.41 -9.89 9.64
C MET A 707 15.98 -9.16 10.91
N GLY A 708 15.03 -9.69 11.68
CA GLY A 708 14.62 -9.12 12.97
C GLY A 708 15.77 -9.09 13.97
N ASN A 709 16.58 -10.15 14.02
CA ASN A 709 17.80 -10.20 14.83
C ASN A 709 18.87 -9.23 14.31
N VAL A 710 19.07 -9.14 12.99
CA VAL A 710 19.94 -8.14 12.36
C VAL A 710 19.51 -6.72 12.71
N LEU A 711 18.21 -6.43 12.67
CA LEU A 711 17.66 -5.12 13.03
C LEU A 711 17.84 -4.82 14.52
N ILE A 712 17.51 -5.75 15.43
CA ILE A 712 17.72 -5.56 16.87
C ILE A 712 19.20 -5.33 17.18
N TYR A 713 20.10 -6.05 16.50
CA TYR A 713 21.55 -5.88 16.64
C TYR A 713 22.03 -4.54 16.05
N LEU A 714 21.48 -4.09 14.92
CA LEU A 714 21.71 -2.75 14.35
C LEU A 714 21.27 -1.62 15.30
N PHE A 715 20.18 -1.82 16.04
CA PHE A 715 19.63 -0.79 16.94
C PHE A 715 20.22 -0.82 18.36
N ASN A 716 20.88 -1.90 18.79
CA ASN A 716 21.44 -2.04 20.13
C ASN A 716 22.64 -3.02 20.18
N PRO A 717 23.82 -2.64 19.65
CA PRO A 717 24.99 -3.52 19.54
C PRO A 717 25.61 -3.92 20.90
N THR A 718 26.25 -5.09 20.97
CA THR A 718 27.02 -5.56 22.14
C THR A 718 28.51 -5.29 21.98
N ILE A 719 29.21 -5.06 23.08
CA ILE A 719 30.67 -5.00 23.12
C ILE A 719 31.21 -6.44 23.18
N ASN A 720 32.15 -6.76 22.30
CA ASN A 720 32.63 -8.13 22.09
C ASN A 720 34.17 -8.25 22.07
N ARG A 721 34.91 -7.14 22.21
CA ARG A 721 36.39 -7.12 22.16
C ARG A 721 36.95 -6.12 23.18
N ALA A 722 38.19 -6.32 23.63
CA ALA A 722 38.84 -5.41 24.57
C ALA A 722 39.10 -4.01 23.96
N GLY A 723 39.54 -3.97 22.69
CA GLY A 723 39.83 -2.71 21.99
C GLY A 723 38.63 -1.75 21.91
N ASP A 724 37.41 -2.26 21.99
CA ASP A 724 36.17 -1.49 22.01
C ASP A 724 36.04 -0.61 23.28
N PHE A 725 36.78 -0.91 24.35
CA PHE A 725 36.79 -0.08 25.57
C PHE A 725 37.85 1.02 25.52
N SER A 726 38.95 0.79 24.80
CA SER A 726 40.07 1.74 24.68
C SER A 726 39.68 3.06 24.02
N GLN A 727 38.63 3.07 23.19
CA GLN A 727 38.09 4.29 22.56
C GLN A 727 37.52 5.32 23.55
N TYR A 728 37.24 4.92 24.80
CA TYR A 728 36.68 5.80 25.83
C TYR A 728 37.73 6.50 26.71
N GLN A 729 39.00 6.48 26.29
CA GLN A 729 40.15 7.01 27.07
C GLN A 729 40.27 6.32 28.44
N ILE A 730 40.19 4.98 28.42
CA ILE A 730 40.34 4.16 29.62
C ILE A 730 41.74 3.55 29.56
N ASP A 731 42.58 3.89 30.53
CA ASP A 731 44.01 3.58 30.52
C ASP A 731 44.31 2.08 30.77
N PHE A 732 43.37 1.35 31.39
CA PHE A 732 43.51 -0.06 31.72
C PHE A 732 42.33 -0.87 31.19
N VAL A 733 42.58 -1.76 30.22
CA VAL A 733 41.61 -2.75 29.73
C VAL A 733 42.26 -4.13 29.77
N THR A 734 41.63 -5.09 30.45
CA THR A 734 42.17 -6.44 30.62
C THR A 734 41.13 -7.54 30.36
N GLU A 735 41.53 -8.57 29.60
CA GLU A 735 40.71 -9.75 29.33
C GLU A 735 40.93 -10.82 30.40
N ILE A 736 39.83 -11.36 30.92
CA ILE A 736 39.83 -12.32 32.03
C ILE A 736 39.08 -13.58 31.61
N THR A 737 39.66 -14.74 31.89
CA THR A 737 39.08 -16.06 31.59
C THR A 737 38.43 -16.73 32.81
N THR A 738 38.87 -16.41 34.03
CA THR A 738 38.38 -17.02 35.28
C THR A 738 38.18 -15.98 36.38
N ILE A 739 37.34 -16.29 37.37
CA ILE A 739 37.10 -15.41 38.53
C ILE A 739 38.38 -15.28 39.38
N ALA A 740 39.25 -16.29 39.40
CA ALA A 740 40.55 -16.24 40.08
C ALA A 740 41.47 -15.16 39.48
N ASN A 741 41.56 -15.09 38.15
CA ASN A 741 42.35 -14.06 37.46
C ASN A 741 41.82 -12.64 37.76
N LEU A 742 40.50 -12.49 37.95
CA LEU A 742 39.90 -11.22 38.38
C LEU A 742 40.32 -10.86 39.81
N ALA A 743 40.35 -11.83 40.73
CA ALA A 743 40.79 -11.62 42.12
C ALA A 743 42.26 -11.19 42.20
N ASP A 744 43.15 -11.77 41.39
CA ASP A 744 44.58 -11.41 41.33
C ASP A 744 44.81 -10.00 40.76
N ILE A 745 44.06 -9.62 39.72
CA ILE A 745 44.13 -8.26 39.17
C ILE A 745 43.66 -7.23 40.20
N LEU A 746 42.61 -7.58 40.96
CA LEU A 746 42.05 -6.71 41.96
C LEU A 746 42.96 -6.60 43.18
N SER A 747 43.58 -7.69 43.66
CA SER A 747 44.55 -7.64 44.77
C SER A 747 45.79 -6.81 44.41
N TYR A 748 46.29 -6.92 43.18
CA TYR A 748 47.41 -6.11 42.69
C TYR A 748 47.08 -4.61 42.61
N LYS A 749 45.88 -4.25 42.15
CA LYS A 749 45.47 -2.84 41.98
C LYS A 749 44.91 -2.18 43.24
N ASN A 750 44.49 -2.98 44.22
CA ASN A 750 43.94 -2.53 45.50
C ASN A 750 45.02 -2.23 46.55
N ALA A 751 46.32 -2.24 46.19
CA ALA A 751 47.45 -1.95 47.07
C ALA A 751 47.53 -0.45 47.45
N GLY A 752 46.51 0.06 48.16
CA GLY A 752 46.46 1.40 48.76
C GLY A 752 45.36 2.34 48.21
N GLN A 753 44.43 1.88 47.37
CA GLN A 753 43.31 2.69 46.85
C GLN A 753 41.96 2.04 47.17
N GLU A 754 40.99 2.81 47.70
CA GLU A 754 39.63 2.29 47.93
C GLU A 754 38.87 2.09 46.61
N LEU A 755 38.85 0.86 46.11
CA LEU A 755 38.26 0.52 44.81
C LEU A 755 36.78 0.12 44.93
N THR A 756 35.94 0.63 44.02
CA THR A 756 34.55 0.22 43.84
C THR A 756 34.34 -0.51 42.52
N ILE A 757 33.61 -1.63 42.55
CA ILE A 757 33.29 -2.42 41.37
C ILE A 757 31.88 -2.08 40.89
N VAL A 758 31.77 -1.73 39.62
CA VAL A 758 30.49 -1.46 38.96
C VAL A 758 30.38 -2.23 37.64
N SER A 759 29.17 -2.38 37.15
CA SER A 759 28.91 -2.91 35.81
C SER A 759 27.81 -2.12 35.13
N SER A 760 27.91 -1.94 33.82
CA SER A 760 26.85 -1.35 33.00
C SER A 760 25.58 -2.22 32.92
N ASN A 761 25.67 -3.47 33.36
CA ASN A 761 24.54 -4.39 33.43
C ASN A 761 24.45 -5.06 34.81
N LYS A 762 23.33 -4.79 35.50
CA LYS A 762 23.02 -5.35 36.83
C LYS A 762 23.16 -6.87 36.90
N ALA A 763 22.80 -7.59 35.84
CA ALA A 763 22.91 -9.05 35.80
C ALA A 763 24.36 -9.56 35.91
N ILE A 764 25.33 -8.80 35.37
CA ILE A 764 26.77 -9.12 35.50
C ILE A 764 27.19 -8.91 36.96
N LEU A 765 26.76 -7.79 37.55
CA LEU A 765 27.04 -7.46 38.95
C LEU A 765 26.45 -8.50 39.92
N ASP A 766 25.21 -8.93 39.69
CA ASP A 766 24.53 -9.95 40.51
C ASP A 766 25.24 -11.31 40.41
N LYS A 767 25.71 -11.69 39.21
CA LYS A 767 26.51 -12.91 38.98
C LYS A 767 27.85 -12.88 39.71
N LEU A 768 28.49 -11.71 39.82
CA LEU A 768 29.72 -11.53 40.58
C LEU A 768 29.47 -11.60 42.09
N LYS A 769 28.38 -10.99 42.57
CA LYS A 769 27.96 -11.06 43.98
C LYS A 769 27.68 -12.49 44.45
N GLN A 770 27.20 -13.36 43.57
CA GLN A 770 26.99 -14.78 43.88
C GLN A 770 28.30 -15.58 44.07
N ASN A 771 29.43 -15.11 43.54
CA ASN A 771 30.76 -15.74 43.68
C ASN A 771 31.59 -15.09 44.80
N GLN A 772 30.93 -14.73 45.90
CA GLN A 772 31.46 -13.89 46.98
C GLN A 772 32.68 -14.47 47.71
N GLU A 773 32.85 -15.79 47.74
CA GLU A 773 33.97 -16.44 48.47
C GLU A 773 35.35 -16.15 47.86
N ALA A 774 35.44 -16.00 46.54
CA ALA A 774 36.70 -15.71 45.83
C ALA A 774 37.04 -14.21 45.74
N LEU A 775 36.10 -13.33 46.11
CA LEU A 775 36.18 -11.87 45.90
C LEU A 775 36.00 -11.09 47.21
N LYS A 776 36.43 -11.68 48.34
CA LYS A 776 36.29 -11.11 49.70
C LYS A 776 37.00 -9.75 49.81
N GLY A 777 36.36 -8.79 50.47
CA GLY A 777 36.91 -7.44 50.73
C GLY A 777 36.61 -6.39 49.66
N MET A 778 35.82 -6.72 48.63
CA MET A 778 35.49 -5.79 47.54
C MET A 778 34.05 -5.28 47.57
N HIS A 779 33.87 -4.02 47.20
CA HIS A 779 32.56 -3.36 47.26
C HIS A 779 31.93 -3.27 45.88
N PHE A 780 30.79 -3.97 45.72
CA PHE A 780 30.01 -4.02 44.49
C PHE A 780 28.82 -3.07 44.59
N VAL A 781 28.87 -1.97 43.84
CA VAL A 781 27.86 -0.91 43.89
C VAL A 781 27.02 -0.91 42.61
N ASP A 782 25.69 -0.86 42.77
CA ASP A 782 24.78 -0.67 41.64
C ASP A 782 24.87 0.79 41.19
N LEU A 783 24.94 1.04 39.88
CA LEU A 783 25.05 2.40 39.35
C LEU A 783 23.84 3.30 39.66
N GLN A 784 22.73 2.72 40.14
CA GLN A 784 21.56 3.45 40.62
C GLN A 784 21.68 3.92 42.08
N ASP A 785 22.64 3.37 42.84
CA ASP A 785 22.88 3.71 44.24
C ASP A 785 23.90 4.85 44.34
N VAL A 786 23.42 6.08 44.14
CA VAL A 786 24.27 7.28 44.10
C VAL A 786 24.98 7.51 45.43
N SER A 787 24.33 7.20 46.56
CA SER A 787 24.91 7.39 47.90
C SER A 787 26.17 6.56 48.08
N SER A 788 26.12 5.27 47.77
CA SER A 788 27.30 4.39 47.87
C SER A 788 28.36 4.66 46.79
N LEU A 789 27.97 5.24 45.64
CA LEU A 789 28.94 5.70 44.64
C LEU A 789 29.71 6.94 45.09
N LEU A 790 29.16 7.74 46.00
CA LEU A 790 29.79 8.98 46.46
C LEU A 790 30.86 8.76 47.55
N GLU A 791 30.83 7.60 48.21
CA GLU A 791 31.73 7.24 49.31
C GLU A 791 33.16 6.97 48.85
N ARG A 792 33.40 6.68 47.57
CA ARG A 792 34.72 6.24 47.05
C ARG A 792 35.08 6.85 45.72
N ASP A 793 36.33 7.27 45.57
CA ASP A 793 36.76 8.06 44.41
C ASP A 793 37.13 7.24 43.18
N THR A 794 37.50 5.97 43.33
CA THR A 794 38.03 5.14 42.22
C THR A 794 37.12 3.97 41.87
N VAL A 795 36.85 3.79 40.57
CA VAL A 795 35.89 2.80 40.06
C VAL A 795 36.51 1.91 38.98
N LEU A 796 36.29 0.60 39.07
CA LEU A 796 36.59 -0.39 38.02
C LEU A 796 35.31 -0.96 37.42
N PHE A 797 35.22 -0.93 36.09
CA PHE A 797 34.16 -1.61 35.36
C PHE A 797 34.47 -3.10 35.21
N VAL A 798 33.48 -3.94 35.50
CA VAL A 798 33.51 -5.36 35.13
C VAL A 798 32.39 -5.64 34.13
N GLU A 799 32.79 -6.13 32.95
CA GLU A 799 31.92 -6.30 31.78
C GLU A 799 32.04 -7.71 31.19
N GLU A 800 31.03 -8.16 30.45
CA GLU A 800 31.01 -9.51 29.84
C GLU A 800 30.70 -9.37 28.34
N TYR A 801 31.55 -9.99 27.51
CA TYR A 801 31.38 -9.94 26.06
C TYR A 801 30.02 -10.52 25.63
N GLY A 802 29.39 -9.84 24.67
CA GLY A 802 28.05 -10.22 24.19
C GLY A 802 26.91 -9.98 25.19
N VAL A 803 27.17 -9.44 26.38
CA VAL A 803 26.15 -9.02 27.36
C VAL A 803 26.14 -7.50 27.50
N THR A 804 27.32 -6.90 27.63
CA THR A 804 27.53 -5.45 27.71
C THR A 804 27.10 -4.76 26.41
N ARG A 805 26.36 -3.65 26.52
CA ARG A 805 25.85 -2.89 25.36
C ARG A 805 26.55 -1.54 25.30
N TYR A 806 26.98 -1.13 24.11
CA TYR A 806 27.63 0.16 23.87
C TYR A 806 26.89 1.33 24.52
N LYS A 807 25.59 1.46 24.22
CA LYS A 807 24.76 2.55 24.76
C LYS A 807 24.67 2.54 26.29
N LYS A 808 24.56 1.37 26.91
CA LYS A 808 24.45 1.27 28.38
C LYS A 808 25.79 1.59 29.03
N PHE A 809 26.88 1.06 28.48
CA PHE A 809 28.22 1.34 28.95
C PHE A 809 28.55 2.85 28.87
N GLU A 810 28.21 3.52 27.76
CA GLU A 810 28.37 4.97 27.62
C GLU A 810 27.56 5.77 28.66
N GLN A 811 26.32 5.35 28.92
CA GLN A 811 25.48 5.97 29.95
C GLN A 811 26.09 5.80 31.35
N SER A 812 26.55 4.59 31.66
CA SER A 812 27.23 4.28 32.92
C SER A 812 28.51 5.09 33.10
N LEU A 813 29.32 5.20 32.05
CA LEU A 813 30.54 5.99 32.04
C LEU A 813 30.24 7.48 32.26
N GLN A 814 29.18 7.99 31.63
CA GLN A 814 28.74 9.38 31.81
C GLN A 814 28.22 9.66 33.23
N ILE A 815 27.50 8.72 33.85
CA ILE A 815 27.04 8.85 35.24
C ILE A 815 28.24 9.04 36.18
N LEU A 816 29.27 8.19 36.05
CA LEU A 816 30.46 8.26 36.89
C LEU A 816 31.27 9.54 36.65
N ARG A 817 31.41 9.97 35.39
CA ARG A 817 32.06 11.25 35.05
C ARG A 817 31.32 12.45 35.65
N ASN A 818 29.99 12.45 35.63
CA ASN A 818 29.19 13.52 36.24
C ASN A 818 29.32 13.55 37.78
N LEU A 819 29.63 12.41 38.40
CA LEU A 819 29.90 12.28 39.83
C LEU A 819 31.38 12.52 40.19
N ASN A 820 32.19 13.00 39.23
CA ASN A 820 33.64 13.24 39.36
C ASN A 820 34.44 12.01 39.85
N ARG A 821 34.01 10.79 39.50
CA ARG A 821 34.70 9.55 39.89
C ARG A 821 35.84 9.24 38.93
N SER A 822 36.99 8.81 39.47
CA SER A 822 38.14 8.34 38.71
C SER A 822 37.88 6.92 38.17
N ILE A 823 37.96 6.74 36.86
CA ILE A 823 37.72 5.45 36.20
C ILE A 823 39.09 4.77 36.02
N LEU A 824 39.35 3.73 36.82
CA LEU A 824 40.62 3.01 36.79
C LEU A 824 40.78 2.15 35.53
N GLY A 825 39.70 1.49 35.08
CA GLY A 825 39.78 0.54 33.98
C GLY A 825 38.52 -0.28 33.70
N VAL A 826 38.61 -1.18 32.71
CA VAL A 826 37.60 -2.21 32.40
C VAL A 826 38.25 -3.60 32.43
N ALA A 827 37.67 -4.49 33.22
CA ALA A 827 37.97 -5.92 33.23
C ALA A 827 36.85 -6.68 32.50
N THR A 828 37.19 -7.50 31.49
CA THR A 828 36.20 -8.12 30.62
C THR A 828 36.28 -9.64 30.62
N PHE A 829 35.16 -10.33 30.83
CA PHE A 829 35.07 -11.77 30.65
C PHE A 829 34.86 -12.15 29.18
N LYS A 830 35.68 -13.10 28.69
CA LYS A 830 35.53 -13.67 27.36
C LYS A 830 34.34 -14.64 27.30
N LEU A 831 33.69 -14.69 26.13
CA LEU A 831 32.56 -15.59 25.84
C LEU A 831 33.03 -17.04 25.66
#